data_AF-A0A7W7PVY4-F1
#
_entry.id   AF-A0A7W7PVY4-F1
#
_cell.length_a   1.000
_cell.length_b   1.000
_cell.length_c   1.000
_cell.angle_alpha   90.00
_cell.angle_beta   90.00
_cell.angle_gamma   90.00
#
_symmetry.space_group_name_H-M   'P 1'
#
loop_
_entity.id
_entity.type
_entity.pdbx_description
1 polymer ?
#
loop_
_entity_poly.entity_id
_entity_poly.type
_entity_poly.pdbx_seq_one_letter_code
_entity_poly.pdbx_strand_id
1 'polypeptide(L)'
;MPAVPPRPSRAPGAPPLPDQAPRSPSAVAAWLDAERPAARPGIWRYGYRPKEVPERLAPVTVVGMLVPLLLAIGAWSLWRSGYVPYKQVPLRMFTPNDWWEAASVATPRQVEGRTVTLPGWDALMIYDGVFFAVLVLAVGVLGSWRAIVRHYVGRMPQPGRALVAALLALLALSLVFPDAFPGVGWSPVPVVDPLLSLTVLLTDSYDLMASSLFTNTLYTVVTLLVLWPFARLGAWWPYAKGLLAARRASSAPDAPVPGDPAPVRPRSQWPALRDAGQHEAAELLTAEVAGGRMNDVDCVRVEHVFAEGARSGVAPGAFRDTVLSRGGAAWTHPSGARDLPRRTARHDLLAGQVRIGRWVAAERAPQPYHDAGAALGPDVLGTSLLAVGPSGSGKTRTLVEPVTEALALQALTGRCAVVAVSAAGSPLGADDAFDVIVRIGDPSSVHDLDPYAESDDPDEAAAILAEALVGDLDTVGAQGAATALAQLLGPFRAVHGRFPSLPELRELLEGEERSLSPLREALAASGNDVMRRELEARVRQTGTPGDAGRTLADRLALLNRPVFADFFGGGGPSRPFSLRAVAHHPLRVRIDLPERGHEEAGRVITRLVLAQFHAVAREGRRAHFACLVLDDATGAVTAESVRRIQRLRSQNAGVLLALRTLGDVPEALHGPLYGAVGCRMAFCGVTTWDGSRFAQTWGTEWVETTEVAKHTVFADQPMTRAIHALRKLVTGKAVTTDAVTVRQVERERWSASELAHTVPPGHAVLSLTTVEGEHAPPLLVNLRD
;
A
#
# COMPACT_ATOMS: atom_id res chain seq x y z
N MET A 1 -63.35 -54.75 7.52
CA MET A 1 -61.86 -54.78 7.61
C MET A 1 -61.40 -53.53 8.35
N PRO A 2 -60.39 -53.62 9.23
CA PRO A 2 -60.05 -52.54 10.17
C PRO A 2 -59.37 -51.35 9.47
N ALA A 3 -59.63 -50.14 9.99
CA ALA A 3 -59.05 -48.89 9.50
C ALA A 3 -57.54 -48.83 9.78
N VAL A 4 -56.77 -48.54 8.74
CA VAL A 4 -55.32 -48.38 8.79
C VAL A 4 -54.97 -47.07 9.52
N PRO A 5 -54.04 -47.06 10.49
CA PRO A 5 -53.64 -45.84 11.19
C PRO A 5 -52.85 -44.89 10.27
N PRO A 6 -52.92 -43.57 10.48
CA PRO A 6 -52.23 -42.60 9.64
C PRO A 6 -50.71 -42.77 9.76
N ARG A 7 -50.02 -42.74 8.61
CA ARG A 7 -48.55 -42.78 8.55
C ARG A 7 -47.94 -41.59 9.32
N PRO A 8 -46.90 -41.81 10.13
CA PRO A 8 -46.17 -40.71 10.76
C PRO A 8 -45.49 -39.84 9.70
N SER A 9 -45.55 -38.53 9.89
CA SER A 9 -45.06 -37.51 8.96
C SER A 9 -43.53 -37.31 9.00
N ARG A 10 -42.80 -38.06 9.83
CA ARG A 10 -41.33 -37.99 9.93
C ARG A 10 -40.70 -39.36 10.16
N ALA A 11 -39.54 -39.55 9.54
CA ALA A 11 -38.65 -40.68 9.82
C ALA A 11 -37.95 -40.45 11.18
N PRO A 12 -37.84 -41.48 12.04
CA PRO A 12 -37.11 -41.38 13.31
C PRO A 12 -35.59 -41.30 13.03
N GLY A 13 -34.94 -40.24 13.52
CA GLY A 13 -33.48 -40.07 13.43
C GLY A 13 -32.98 -38.74 12.84
N ALA A 14 -33.88 -37.86 12.36
CA ALA A 14 -33.46 -36.52 11.95
C ALA A 14 -33.28 -35.60 13.18
N PRO A 15 -32.14 -34.89 13.33
CA PRO A 15 -31.95 -33.92 14.41
C PRO A 15 -33.02 -32.82 14.33
N PRO A 16 -33.46 -32.24 15.47
CA PRO A 16 -34.44 -31.17 15.45
C PRO A 16 -33.92 -30.01 14.60
N LEU A 17 -34.73 -29.55 13.64
CA LEU A 17 -34.50 -28.24 13.02
C LEU A 17 -34.51 -27.21 14.15
N PRO A 18 -33.54 -26.29 14.22
CA PRO A 18 -33.57 -25.23 15.23
C PRO A 18 -34.87 -24.43 15.13
N ASP A 19 -35.56 -24.26 16.26
CA ASP A 19 -36.87 -23.58 16.39
C ASP A 19 -36.85 -22.09 15.99
N GLN A 20 -35.68 -21.55 15.64
CA GLN A 20 -35.53 -20.20 15.10
C GLN A 20 -34.65 -20.26 13.85
N ALA A 21 -35.19 -19.75 12.74
CA ALA A 21 -34.36 -19.32 11.63
C ALA A 21 -33.28 -18.37 12.18
N PRO A 22 -32.00 -18.49 11.76
CA PRO A 22 -30.96 -17.59 12.22
C PRO A 22 -31.42 -16.16 11.97
N ARG A 23 -31.53 -15.37 13.05
CA ARG A 23 -31.86 -13.93 12.93
C ARG A 23 -30.91 -13.34 11.91
N SER A 24 -31.44 -12.66 10.90
CA SER A 24 -30.62 -11.93 9.94
C SER A 24 -29.64 -11.07 10.76
N PRO A 25 -28.32 -11.19 10.52
CA PRO A 25 -27.34 -10.44 11.28
C PRO A 25 -27.66 -8.95 11.17
N SER A 26 -27.49 -8.21 12.27
CA SER A 26 -27.67 -6.76 12.22
C SER A 26 -26.73 -6.17 11.17
N ALA A 27 -27.12 -5.06 10.53
CA ALA A 27 -26.31 -4.43 9.48
C ALA A 27 -24.89 -4.11 9.97
N VAL A 28 -24.75 -3.73 11.26
CA VAL A 28 -23.47 -3.46 11.90
C VAL A 28 -22.67 -4.73 12.16
N ALA A 29 -23.30 -5.84 12.59
CA ALA A 29 -22.62 -7.13 12.70
C ALA A 29 -22.07 -7.58 11.33
N ALA A 30 -22.88 -7.50 10.28
CA ALA A 30 -22.46 -7.82 8.92
C ALA A 30 -21.32 -6.90 8.43
N TRP A 31 -21.32 -5.63 8.81
CA TRP A 31 -20.24 -4.70 8.49
C TRP A 31 -18.94 -4.98 9.26
N LEU A 32 -19.03 -5.34 10.55
CA LEU A 32 -17.87 -5.75 11.37
C LEU A 32 -17.23 -7.02 10.83
N ASP A 33 -18.05 -7.99 10.43
CA ASP A 33 -17.61 -9.32 10.01
C ASP A 33 -17.21 -9.38 8.53
N ALA A 34 -17.48 -8.32 7.76
CA ALA A 34 -17.05 -8.23 6.37
C ALA A 34 -15.51 -8.28 6.25
N GLU A 35 -15.03 -9.12 5.35
CA GLU A 35 -13.60 -9.23 5.05
C GLU A 35 -13.04 -7.92 4.48
N ARG A 36 -11.85 -7.55 4.97
CA ARG A 36 -11.07 -6.37 4.54
C ARG A 36 -9.65 -6.83 4.20
N PRO A 37 -9.45 -7.49 3.06
CA PRO A 37 -8.12 -7.97 2.69
C PRO A 37 -7.14 -6.81 2.53
N ALA A 38 -5.86 -7.06 2.81
CA ALA A 38 -4.81 -6.11 2.51
C ALA A 38 -4.82 -5.80 1.01
N ALA A 39 -4.87 -4.51 0.69
CA ALA A 39 -4.99 -4.01 -0.68
C ALA A 39 -3.97 -2.89 -0.90
N ARG A 40 -3.63 -2.67 -2.18
CA ARG A 40 -2.72 -1.59 -2.58
C ARG A 40 -3.29 -0.21 -2.16
N PRO A 41 -2.44 0.81 -2.02
CA PRO A 41 -2.85 2.14 -1.57
C PRO A 41 -4.02 2.70 -2.39
N GLY A 42 -4.99 3.31 -1.72
CA GLY A 42 -6.14 3.93 -2.39
C GLY A 42 -7.24 2.98 -2.86
N ILE A 43 -7.11 1.67 -2.65
CA ILE A 43 -8.20 0.71 -2.88
C ILE A 43 -9.13 0.69 -1.66
N TRP A 44 -10.42 0.88 -1.92
CA TRP A 44 -11.49 0.70 -0.95
C TRP A 44 -11.57 -0.75 -0.49
N ARG A 45 -11.34 -1.03 0.80
CA ARG A 45 -11.19 -2.40 1.32
C ARG A 45 -12.51 -3.08 1.67
N TYR A 46 -13.53 -2.33 2.10
CA TYR A 46 -14.81 -2.91 2.49
C TYR A 46 -15.51 -3.58 1.30
N GLY A 47 -15.59 -4.91 1.33
CA GLY A 47 -16.15 -5.72 0.25
C GLY A 47 -15.22 -5.90 -0.96
N TYR A 48 -13.94 -5.55 -0.84
CA TYR A 48 -12.96 -5.75 -1.91
C TYR A 48 -12.60 -7.22 -2.07
N ARG A 49 -12.67 -7.71 -3.32
CA ARG A 49 -12.24 -9.05 -3.69
C ARG A 49 -11.03 -8.94 -4.62
N PRO A 50 -9.83 -9.33 -4.17
CA PRO A 50 -8.64 -9.32 -5.03
C PRO A 50 -8.90 -10.14 -6.28
N LYS A 51 -8.73 -9.54 -7.46
CA LYS A 51 -8.75 -10.28 -8.72
C LYS A 51 -7.45 -11.09 -8.80
N GLU A 52 -7.54 -12.42 -8.83
CA GLU A 52 -6.38 -13.28 -9.06
C GLU A 52 -5.80 -12.98 -10.45
N VAL A 53 -4.53 -12.59 -10.50
CA VAL A 53 -3.82 -12.36 -11.76
C VAL A 53 -3.24 -13.71 -12.20
N PRO A 54 -3.75 -14.34 -13.26
CA PRO A 54 -3.07 -15.50 -13.82
C PRO A 54 -1.75 -15.02 -14.43
N GLU A 55 -0.64 -15.27 -13.75
CA GLU A 55 0.69 -15.11 -14.34
C GLU A 55 0.78 -16.04 -15.55
N ARG A 56 0.56 -15.50 -16.76
CA ARG A 56 0.77 -16.25 -17.99
C ARG A 56 2.27 -16.43 -18.19
N LEU A 57 2.74 -17.68 -18.19
CA LEU A 57 4.09 -18.00 -18.62
C LEU A 57 4.28 -17.50 -20.05
N ALA A 58 5.36 -16.75 -20.29
CA ALA A 58 5.73 -16.38 -21.65
C ALA A 58 5.94 -17.66 -22.47
N PRO A 59 5.42 -17.75 -23.72
CA PRO A 59 5.58 -18.95 -24.56
C PRO A 59 7.05 -19.33 -24.77
N VAL A 60 7.95 -18.35 -24.71
CA VAL A 60 9.41 -18.53 -24.76
C VAL A 60 9.93 -19.45 -23.65
N THR A 61 9.36 -19.41 -22.45
CA THR A 61 9.78 -20.26 -21.33
C THR A 61 9.44 -21.73 -21.58
N VAL A 62 8.32 -22.02 -22.23
CA VAL A 62 7.91 -23.37 -22.62
C VAL A 62 8.78 -23.90 -23.77
N VAL A 63 9.09 -23.06 -24.75
CA VAL A 63 10.01 -23.40 -25.85
C VAL A 63 11.42 -23.69 -25.32
N GLY A 64 11.90 -22.91 -24.36
CA GLY A 64 13.19 -23.12 -23.68
C GLY A 64 13.30 -24.40 -22.86
N MET A 65 12.18 -25.10 -22.61
CA MET A 65 12.16 -26.43 -21.98
C MET A 65 12.18 -27.56 -23.01
N LEU A 66 11.35 -27.43 -24.05
CA LEU A 66 11.14 -28.49 -25.04
C LEU A 66 12.34 -28.63 -25.99
N VAL A 67 12.97 -27.53 -26.40
CA VAL A 67 14.06 -27.57 -27.39
C VAL A 67 15.29 -28.34 -26.87
N PRO A 68 15.85 -28.06 -25.67
CA PRO A 68 16.99 -28.82 -25.15
C PRO A 68 16.66 -30.30 -24.92
N LEU A 69 15.43 -30.63 -24.51
CA LEU A 69 14.99 -32.00 -24.32
C LEU A 69 14.94 -32.77 -25.65
N LEU A 70 14.34 -32.19 -26.69
CA LEU A 70 14.25 -32.82 -28.01
C LEU A 70 15.63 -32.99 -28.64
N LEU A 71 16.53 -32.01 -28.46
CA LEU A 71 17.92 -32.11 -28.92
C LEU A 71 18.68 -33.22 -28.18
N ALA A 72 18.50 -33.35 -26.86
CA ALA A 72 19.13 -34.42 -26.08
C ALA A 72 18.58 -35.81 -26.44
N ILE A 73 17.27 -35.95 -26.67
CA ILE A 73 16.67 -37.20 -27.15
C ILE A 73 17.21 -37.56 -28.54
N GLY A 74 17.29 -36.59 -29.45
CA GLY A 74 17.87 -36.79 -30.79
C GLY A 74 19.34 -37.20 -30.74
N ALA A 75 20.14 -36.51 -29.92
CA ALA A 75 21.55 -36.84 -29.72
C ALA A 75 21.74 -38.24 -29.11
N TRP A 76 20.93 -38.61 -28.12
CA TRP A 76 20.94 -39.95 -27.53
C TRP A 76 20.51 -41.04 -28.52
N SER A 77 19.48 -40.77 -29.33
CA SER A 77 19.02 -41.69 -30.37
C SER A 77 20.09 -41.94 -31.43
N LEU A 78 20.77 -40.89 -31.90
CA LEU A 78 21.88 -40.99 -32.86
C LEU A 78 23.08 -41.74 -32.28
N TRP A 79 23.38 -41.49 -31.00
CA TRP A 79 24.45 -42.16 -30.26
C TRP A 79 24.23 -43.67 -30.17
N ARG A 80 23.04 -44.08 -29.74
CA ARG A 80 22.66 -45.49 -29.59
C ARG A 80 22.57 -46.22 -30.93
N SER A 81 22.05 -45.54 -31.96
CA SER A 81 21.88 -46.13 -33.29
C SER A 81 23.21 -46.29 -34.06
N GLY A 82 24.34 -45.80 -33.51
CA GLY A 82 25.66 -45.95 -34.11
C GLY A 82 25.94 -45.03 -35.30
N TYR A 83 25.07 -44.04 -35.57
CA TYR A 83 25.23 -43.08 -36.67
C TYR A 83 26.32 -42.03 -36.41
N VAL A 84 26.88 -41.96 -35.19
CA VAL A 84 27.99 -41.06 -34.87
C VAL A 84 29.30 -41.70 -35.36
N PRO A 85 29.90 -41.21 -36.45
CA PRO A 85 31.15 -41.76 -36.95
C PRO A 85 32.26 -41.54 -35.93
N TYR A 86 33.17 -42.51 -35.79
CA TYR A 86 34.32 -42.45 -34.89
C TYR A 86 34.00 -42.29 -33.39
N LYS A 87 32.77 -42.59 -32.94
CA LYS A 87 32.37 -42.46 -31.52
C LYS A 87 33.31 -43.17 -30.54
N GLN A 88 34.00 -44.21 -30.99
CA GLN A 88 34.88 -45.07 -30.18
C GLN A 88 36.36 -44.64 -30.19
N VAL A 89 36.74 -43.67 -31.03
CA VAL A 89 38.13 -43.17 -31.11
C VAL A 89 38.61 -42.56 -29.78
N PRO A 90 37.82 -41.71 -29.08
CA PRO A 90 38.21 -41.21 -27.77
C PRO A 90 38.41 -42.34 -26.75
N LEU A 91 37.51 -43.33 -26.74
CA LEU A 91 37.59 -44.46 -25.81
C LEU A 91 38.87 -45.26 -26.00
N ARG A 92 39.31 -45.48 -27.24
CA ARG A 92 40.57 -46.19 -27.55
C ARG A 92 41.82 -45.40 -27.18
N MET A 93 41.78 -44.08 -27.13
CA MET A 93 42.91 -43.27 -26.65
C MET A 93 43.14 -43.45 -25.14
N PHE A 94 42.09 -43.76 -24.38
CA PHE A 94 42.15 -43.92 -22.93
C PHE A 94 42.11 -45.39 -22.46
N THR A 95 41.96 -46.36 -23.37
CA THR A 95 41.94 -47.80 -23.03
C THR A 95 43.09 -48.54 -23.71
N PRO A 96 43.62 -49.61 -23.09
CA PRO A 96 44.68 -50.43 -23.68
C PRO A 96 44.30 -51.03 -25.04
N ASN A 97 45.26 -51.06 -25.97
CA ASN A 97 45.03 -51.51 -27.35
C ASN A 97 44.73 -53.02 -27.46
N ASP A 98 45.12 -53.81 -26.47
CA ASP A 98 44.89 -55.26 -26.37
C ASP A 98 43.41 -55.62 -26.11
N TRP A 99 42.57 -54.66 -25.70
CA TRP A 99 41.13 -54.88 -25.46
C TRP A 99 40.29 -54.90 -26.74
N TRP A 100 40.90 -54.59 -27.88
CA TRP A 100 40.23 -54.36 -29.15
C TRP A 100 40.82 -55.24 -30.26
N GLU A 101 40.00 -55.67 -31.23
CA GLU A 101 40.52 -56.40 -32.40
C GLU A 101 41.34 -55.48 -33.31
N ALA A 102 42.51 -55.95 -33.77
CA ALA A 102 43.44 -55.14 -34.54
C ALA A 102 42.93 -54.73 -35.94
N ALA A 103 41.98 -55.49 -36.51
CA ALA A 103 41.48 -55.33 -37.88
C ALA A 103 40.08 -54.71 -37.98
N SER A 104 39.42 -54.41 -36.86
CA SER A 104 38.11 -53.77 -36.83
C SER A 104 38.17 -52.44 -36.07
N VAL A 105 37.22 -51.54 -36.35
CA VAL A 105 37.17 -50.23 -35.69
C VAL A 105 36.53 -50.35 -34.29
N ALA A 106 36.01 -51.52 -33.90
CA ALA A 106 34.99 -51.56 -32.83
C ALA A 106 34.60 -52.89 -32.19
N THR A 107 35.23 -54.04 -32.49
CA THR A 107 34.87 -55.30 -31.82
C THR A 107 35.74 -55.54 -30.59
N PRO A 108 35.14 -55.73 -29.39
CA PRO A 108 35.90 -56.05 -28.18
C PRO A 108 36.54 -57.44 -28.35
N ARG A 109 37.82 -57.53 -28.00
CA ARG A 109 38.59 -58.77 -28.09
C ARG A 109 38.58 -59.49 -26.74
N GLN A 110 38.58 -60.83 -26.77
CA GLN A 110 38.85 -61.60 -25.56
C GLN A 110 40.32 -61.48 -25.15
N VAL A 111 40.56 -61.08 -23.89
CA VAL A 111 41.91 -60.93 -23.32
C VAL A 111 42.20 -62.17 -22.47
N GLU A 112 43.15 -62.99 -22.92
CA GLU A 112 43.57 -64.20 -22.22
C GLU A 112 44.38 -63.86 -20.96
N GLY A 113 44.10 -64.53 -19.84
CA GLY A 113 44.80 -64.34 -18.56
C GLY A 113 44.13 -63.39 -17.57
N ARG A 114 42.98 -62.82 -17.93
CA ARG A 114 42.14 -61.98 -17.06
C ARG A 114 40.85 -62.72 -16.69
N THR A 115 40.34 -62.48 -15.49
CA THR A 115 39.02 -62.95 -15.01
C THR A 115 37.88 -62.28 -15.80
N VAL A 116 38.06 -61.03 -16.21
CA VAL A 116 37.14 -60.29 -17.08
C VAL A 116 37.49 -60.58 -18.55
N THR A 117 36.69 -61.42 -19.20
CA THR A 117 36.97 -61.91 -20.56
C THR A 117 36.80 -60.87 -21.66
N LEU A 118 36.04 -59.79 -21.46
CA LEU A 118 35.72 -58.78 -22.48
C LEU A 118 35.79 -57.34 -21.93
N PRO A 119 36.97 -56.85 -21.51
CA PRO A 119 37.10 -55.54 -20.85
C PRO A 119 36.71 -54.36 -21.76
N GLY A 120 36.82 -54.51 -23.08
CA GLY A 120 36.37 -53.50 -24.05
C GLY A 120 34.85 -53.29 -24.08
N TRP A 121 34.06 -54.32 -23.75
CA TRP A 121 32.60 -54.21 -23.67
C TRP A 121 32.16 -53.40 -22.45
N ASP A 122 32.76 -53.66 -21.29
CA ASP A 122 32.51 -52.90 -20.07
C ASP A 122 32.93 -51.43 -20.21
N ALA A 123 34.04 -51.16 -20.90
CA ALA A 123 34.48 -49.80 -21.21
C ALA A 123 33.47 -49.04 -22.11
N LEU A 124 32.82 -49.72 -23.06
CA LEU A 124 31.75 -49.12 -23.88
C LEU A 124 30.52 -48.76 -23.05
N MET A 125 30.11 -49.63 -22.11
CA MET A 125 28.99 -49.36 -21.22
C MET A 125 29.25 -48.14 -20.33
N ILE A 126 30.47 -48.01 -19.78
CA ILE A 126 30.89 -46.83 -19.01
C ILE A 126 30.81 -45.56 -19.88
N TYR A 127 31.29 -45.64 -21.12
CA TYR A 127 31.30 -44.51 -22.04
C TYR A 127 29.89 -44.05 -22.44
N ASP A 128 28.98 -44.99 -22.70
CA ASP A 128 27.56 -44.72 -22.97
C ASP A 128 26.88 -44.06 -21.75
N GLY A 129 27.20 -44.53 -20.54
CA GLY A 129 26.73 -43.94 -19.28
C GLY A 129 27.22 -42.50 -19.05
N VAL A 130 28.50 -42.23 -19.32
CA VAL A 130 29.09 -40.89 -19.19
C VAL A 130 28.45 -39.92 -20.18
N PHE A 131 28.28 -40.32 -21.44
CA PHE A 131 27.63 -39.48 -22.44
C PHE A 131 26.17 -39.17 -22.08
N PHE A 132 25.42 -40.17 -21.60
CA PHE A 132 24.05 -39.98 -21.10
C PHE A 132 24.00 -39.00 -19.92
N ALA A 133 24.90 -39.14 -18.95
CA ALA A 133 24.98 -38.23 -17.80
C ALA A 133 25.26 -36.78 -18.22
N VAL A 134 26.15 -36.57 -19.21
CA VAL A 134 26.43 -35.24 -19.78
C VAL A 134 25.19 -34.65 -20.46
N LEU A 135 24.42 -35.44 -21.20
CA LEU A 135 23.16 -34.98 -21.83
C LEU A 135 22.12 -34.58 -20.77
N VAL A 136 21.95 -35.38 -19.72
CA VAL A 136 21.03 -35.06 -18.62
C VAL A 136 21.43 -33.76 -17.91
N LEU A 137 22.72 -33.57 -17.65
CA LEU A 137 23.24 -32.33 -17.08
C LEU A 137 23.04 -31.13 -18.01
N ALA A 138 23.29 -31.28 -19.31
CA ALA A 138 23.07 -30.23 -20.30
C ALA A 138 21.60 -29.79 -20.35
N VAL A 139 20.65 -30.72 -20.33
CA VAL A 139 19.21 -30.41 -20.28
C VAL A 139 18.83 -29.68 -18.98
N GLY A 140 19.41 -30.10 -17.85
CA GLY A 140 19.16 -29.47 -16.55
C GLY A 140 19.72 -28.05 -16.41
N VAL A 141 20.88 -27.77 -17.04
CA VAL A 141 21.55 -26.46 -16.98
C VAL A 141 21.01 -25.49 -18.04
N LEU A 142 20.80 -25.95 -19.28
CA LEU A 142 20.37 -25.10 -20.40
C LEU A 142 18.84 -24.93 -20.46
N GLY A 143 18.08 -25.86 -19.91
CA GLY A 143 16.61 -25.82 -19.95
C GLY A 143 16.00 -25.00 -18.81
N SER A 144 14.88 -24.33 -19.10
CA SER A 144 14.08 -23.56 -18.13
C SER A 144 13.30 -24.42 -17.11
N TRP A 145 13.64 -25.71 -16.97
CA TRP A 145 12.94 -26.71 -16.14
C TRP A 145 12.70 -26.25 -14.70
N ARG A 146 13.68 -25.56 -14.10
CA ARG A 146 13.56 -25.03 -12.73
C ARG A 146 12.45 -23.98 -12.58
N ALA A 147 12.22 -23.15 -13.59
CA ALA A 147 11.18 -22.13 -13.58
C ALA A 147 9.78 -22.74 -13.75
N ILE A 148 9.66 -23.73 -14.64
CA ILE A 148 8.39 -24.41 -14.94
C ILE A 148 7.95 -25.28 -13.77
N VAL A 149 8.86 -26.07 -13.19
CA VAL A 149 8.60 -26.88 -12.01
C VAL A 149 8.13 -26.02 -10.84
N ARG A 150 8.77 -24.86 -10.62
CA ARG A 150 8.38 -23.93 -9.56
C ARG A 150 6.98 -23.35 -9.80
N HIS A 151 6.67 -23.02 -11.06
CA HIS A 151 5.38 -22.42 -11.43
C HIS A 151 4.22 -23.42 -11.35
N TYR A 152 4.36 -24.62 -11.91
CA TYR A 152 3.29 -25.62 -11.97
C TYR A 152 3.20 -26.49 -10.71
N VAL A 153 4.31 -27.07 -10.26
CA VAL A 153 4.30 -28.03 -9.13
C VAL A 153 4.37 -27.31 -7.79
N GLY A 154 5.04 -26.15 -7.72
CA GLY A 154 5.15 -25.35 -6.50
C GLY A 154 3.82 -24.76 -6.00
N ARG A 155 2.85 -24.52 -6.91
CA ARG A 155 1.55 -23.90 -6.60
C ARG A 155 0.42 -24.87 -6.31
N MET A 156 0.62 -26.17 -6.55
CA MET A 156 -0.42 -27.16 -6.25
C MET A 156 -0.58 -27.34 -4.74
N PRO A 157 -1.81 -27.25 -4.19
CA PRO A 157 -2.06 -27.60 -2.81
C PRO A 157 -1.76 -29.08 -2.57
N GLN A 158 -1.41 -29.44 -1.33
CA GLN A 158 -1.33 -30.85 -0.94
C GLN A 158 -2.76 -31.43 -0.89
N PRO A 159 -2.99 -32.68 -1.32
CA PRO A 159 -2.00 -33.72 -1.67
C PRO A 159 -1.55 -33.74 -3.14
N GLY A 160 -2.12 -32.89 -4.01
CA GLY A 160 -1.87 -32.92 -5.46
C GLY A 160 -0.39 -32.80 -5.83
N ARG A 161 0.35 -31.93 -5.13
CA ARG A 161 1.80 -31.80 -5.31
C ARG A 161 2.59 -33.08 -5.00
N ALA A 162 2.20 -33.81 -3.95
CA ALA A 162 2.86 -35.06 -3.57
C ALA A 162 2.57 -36.18 -4.58
N LEU A 163 1.33 -36.21 -5.10
CA LEU A 163 0.89 -37.18 -6.10
C LEU A 163 1.58 -36.97 -7.45
N VAL A 164 1.65 -35.74 -7.96
CA VAL A 164 2.36 -35.43 -9.22
C VAL A 164 3.86 -35.76 -9.11
N ALA A 165 4.49 -35.42 -7.98
CA ALA A 165 5.87 -35.81 -7.73
C ALA A 165 6.05 -37.35 -7.70
N ALA A 166 5.08 -38.09 -7.16
CA ALA A 166 5.12 -39.55 -7.10
C ALA A 166 4.95 -40.19 -8.48
N LEU A 167 4.05 -39.66 -9.33
CA LEU A 167 3.90 -40.11 -10.71
C LEU A 167 5.17 -39.86 -11.53
N LEU A 168 5.79 -38.68 -11.38
CA LEU A 168 7.06 -38.37 -12.05
C LEU A 168 8.21 -39.26 -11.57
N ALA A 169 8.27 -39.54 -10.26
CA ALA A 169 9.24 -40.47 -9.69
C ALA A 169 9.06 -41.90 -10.22
N LEU A 170 7.80 -42.36 -10.36
CA LEU A 170 7.47 -43.67 -10.90
C LEU A 170 7.85 -43.77 -12.38
N LEU A 171 7.59 -42.73 -13.16
CA LEU A 171 8.04 -42.65 -14.55
C LEU A 171 9.59 -42.71 -14.64
N ALA A 172 10.30 -41.94 -13.81
CA ALA A 172 11.76 -41.97 -13.78
C ALA A 172 12.31 -43.36 -13.41
N LEU A 173 11.71 -44.02 -12.40
CA LEU A 173 12.08 -45.38 -12.02
C LEU A 173 11.79 -46.40 -13.13
N SER A 174 10.69 -46.23 -13.89
CA SER A 174 10.38 -47.12 -15.02
C SER A 174 11.38 -47.03 -16.16
N LEU A 175 12.07 -45.89 -16.32
CA LEU A 175 13.14 -45.73 -17.30
C LEU A 175 14.43 -46.42 -16.84
N VAL A 176 14.72 -46.40 -15.53
CA VAL A 176 15.94 -46.98 -14.94
C VAL A 176 15.81 -48.50 -14.76
N PHE A 177 14.64 -48.98 -14.31
CA PHE A 177 14.37 -50.38 -14.02
C PHE A 177 13.11 -50.86 -14.77
N PRO A 178 13.14 -50.98 -16.11
CA PRO A 178 11.96 -51.36 -16.90
C PRO A 178 11.42 -52.74 -16.50
N ASP A 179 12.28 -53.68 -16.13
CA ASP A 179 11.90 -55.05 -15.74
C ASP A 179 11.07 -55.11 -14.44
N ALA A 180 11.15 -54.07 -13.60
CA ALA A 180 10.34 -53.96 -12.39
C ALA A 180 8.89 -53.53 -12.68
N PHE A 181 8.58 -53.08 -13.91
CA PHE A 181 7.27 -52.58 -14.31
C PHE A 181 6.67 -53.42 -15.46
N PRO A 182 5.75 -54.36 -15.18
CA PRO A 182 5.15 -55.19 -16.21
C PRO A 182 4.36 -54.32 -17.22
N GLY A 183 4.74 -54.39 -18.50
CA GLY A 183 4.09 -53.69 -19.61
C GLY A 183 4.86 -52.52 -20.24
N VAL A 184 6.04 -52.18 -19.71
CA VAL A 184 6.89 -51.09 -20.24
C VAL A 184 7.92 -51.66 -21.23
N GLY A 185 7.67 -51.53 -22.55
CA GLY A 185 8.55 -52.05 -23.62
C GLY A 185 9.78 -51.19 -23.99
N TRP A 186 10.30 -50.41 -23.04
CA TRP A 186 11.37 -49.44 -23.28
C TRP A 186 12.69 -50.06 -22.80
N SER A 187 13.79 -49.77 -23.48
CA SER A 187 15.12 -50.19 -23.03
C SER A 187 15.57 -49.41 -21.79
N PRO A 188 16.30 -50.04 -20.86
CA PRO A 188 16.83 -49.34 -19.68
C PRO A 188 17.75 -48.19 -20.09
N VAL A 189 17.68 -47.07 -19.37
CA VAL A 189 18.68 -46.00 -19.51
C VAL A 189 20.01 -46.44 -18.88
N PRO A 190 21.17 -46.01 -19.43
CA PRO A 190 22.50 -46.45 -18.99
C PRO A 190 22.88 -45.75 -17.68
N VAL A 191 22.29 -46.19 -16.57
CA VAL A 191 22.57 -45.69 -15.22
C VAL A 191 23.13 -46.81 -14.35
N VAL A 192 22.54 -48.00 -14.43
CA VAL A 192 22.91 -49.16 -13.62
C VAL A 192 24.06 -49.94 -14.26
N ASP A 193 23.93 -50.29 -15.54
CA ASP A 193 24.94 -51.08 -16.26
C ASP A 193 26.33 -50.42 -16.30
N PRO A 194 26.47 -49.10 -16.52
CA PRO A 194 27.77 -48.43 -16.47
C PRO A 194 28.43 -48.49 -15.09
N LEU A 195 27.66 -48.43 -14.00
CA LEU A 195 28.18 -48.54 -12.64
C LEU A 195 28.63 -49.96 -12.33
N LEU A 196 27.88 -50.96 -12.79
CA LEU A 196 28.27 -52.37 -12.68
C LEU A 196 29.54 -52.65 -13.49
N SER A 197 29.59 -52.25 -14.75
CA SER A 197 30.78 -52.38 -15.61
C SER A 197 32.00 -51.63 -15.05
N LEU A 198 31.80 -50.45 -14.44
CA LEU A 198 32.87 -49.72 -13.76
C LEU A 198 33.42 -50.52 -12.57
N THR A 199 32.54 -51.12 -11.76
CA THR A 199 32.99 -51.94 -10.61
C THR A 199 33.75 -53.18 -11.07
N VAL A 200 33.27 -53.87 -12.11
CA VAL A 200 33.93 -55.04 -12.71
C VAL A 200 35.33 -54.69 -13.22
N LEU A 201 35.48 -53.56 -13.89
CA LEU A 201 36.74 -53.13 -14.48
C LEU A 201 37.76 -52.63 -13.43
N LEU A 202 37.28 -52.10 -12.30
CA LEU A 202 38.09 -51.68 -11.15
C LEU A 202 38.57 -52.86 -10.30
N THR A 203 37.70 -53.86 -10.05
CA THR A 203 38.02 -55.00 -9.19
C THR A 203 38.56 -56.20 -9.95
N ASP A 204 38.52 -56.15 -11.28
CA ASP A 204 38.92 -57.23 -12.19
C ASP A 204 38.31 -58.57 -11.75
N SER A 205 37.00 -58.57 -11.46
CA SER A 205 36.26 -59.75 -11.01
C SER A 205 34.76 -59.55 -11.16
N TYR A 206 34.04 -60.63 -11.48
CA TYR A 206 32.57 -60.69 -11.49
C TYR A 206 31.98 -61.17 -10.16
N ASP A 207 32.80 -61.56 -9.19
CA ASP A 207 32.34 -62.16 -7.92
C ASP A 207 31.45 -61.20 -7.11
N LEU A 208 31.71 -59.89 -7.22
CA LEU A 208 30.89 -58.86 -6.58
C LEU A 208 29.49 -58.76 -7.19
N MET A 209 29.33 -58.99 -8.50
CA MET A 209 28.01 -59.02 -9.17
C MET A 209 27.23 -60.29 -8.83
N ALA A 210 27.92 -61.41 -8.57
CA ALA A 210 27.29 -62.65 -8.11
C ALA A 210 26.75 -62.54 -6.68
N SER A 211 27.27 -61.61 -5.88
CA SER A 211 26.76 -61.32 -4.53
C SER A 211 25.45 -60.54 -4.58
N SER A 212 24.36 -61.21 -4.20
CA SER A 212 23.02 -60.59 -4.10
C SER A 212 23.01 -59.37 -3.17
N LEU A 213 23.82 -59.37 -2.11
CA LEU A 213 23.91 -58.23 -1.17
C LEU A 213 24.47 -56.98 -1.84
N PHE A 214 25.50 -57.12 -2.69
CA PHE A 214 26.12 -55.99 -3.38
C PHE A 214 25.18 -55.39 -4.43
N THR A 215 24.63 -56.25 -5.30
CA THR A 215 23.70 -55.82 -6.36
C THR A 215 22.44 -55.17 -5.79
N ASN A 216 21.84 -55.75 -4.74
CA ASN A 216 20.67 -55.15 -4.08
C ASN A 216 21.02 -53.83 -3.39
N THR A 217 22.21 -53.71 -2.78
CA THR A 217 22.65 -52.45 -2.17
C THR A 217 22.83 -51.37 -3.22
N LEU A 218 23.48 -51.68 -4.35
CA LEU A 218 23.65 -50.74 -5.47
C LEU A 218 22.30 -50.29 -6.04
N TYR A 219 21.38 -51.22 -6.29
CA TYR A 219 20.05 -50.90 -6.79
C TYR A 219 19.26 -50.03 -5.80
N THR A 220 19.41 -50.30 -4.50
CA THR A 220 18.80 -49.48 -3.44
C THR A 220 19.38 -48.06 -3.46
N VAL A 221 20.70 -47.90 -3.57
CA VAL A 221 21.36 -46.58 -3.63
C VAL A 221 20.92 -45.80 -4.88
N VAL A 222 20.90 -46.44 -6.05
CA VAL A 222 20.42 -45.82 -7.30
C VAL A 222 18.96 -45.40 -7.18
N THR A 223 18.10 -46.27 -6.62
CA THR A 223 16.68 -45.96 -6.38
C THR A 223 16.51 -44.76 -5.46
N LEU A 224 17.26 -44.68 -4.36
CA LEU A 224 17.24 -43.55 -3.45
C LEU A 224 17.71 -42.24 -4.12
N LEU A 225 18.75 -42.31 -4.95
CA LEU A 225 19.28 -41.15 -5.67
C LEU A 225 18.25 -40.62 -6.70
N VAL A 226 17.57 -41.50 -7.42
CA VAL A 226 16.50 -41.13 -8.36
C VAL A 226 15.28 -40.55 -7.62
N LEU A 227 14.90 -41.13 -6.48
CA LEU A 227 13.75 -40.67 -5.69
C LEU A 227 14.00 -39.33 -4.96
N TRP A 228 15.23 -39.06 -4.54
CA TRP A 228 15.61 -37.89 -3.75
C TRP A 228 15.13 -36.54 -4.31
N PRO A 229 15.36 -36.17 -5.60
CA PRO A 229 14.90 -34.90 -6.14
C PRO A 229 13.36 -34.79 -6.15
N PHE A 230 12.65 -35.89 -6.42
CA PHE A 230 11.18 -35.89 -6.44
C PHE A 230 10.58 -35.84 -5.02
N ALA A 231 11.20 -36.50 -4.04
CA ALA A 231 10.80 -36.42 -2.64
C ALA A 231 10.94 -34.98 -2.09
N ARG A 232 12.00 -34.27 -2.49
CA ARG A 232 12.19 -32.85 -2.17
C ARG A 232 11.17 -31.95 -2.86
N LEU A 233 10.86 -32.24 -4.12
CA LEU A 233 9.89 -31.50 -4.94
C LEU A 233 8.45 -31.68 -4.44
N GLY A 234 8.07 -32.89 -4.04
CA GLY A 234 6.76 -33.25 -3.49
C GLY A 234 6.57 -32.92 -2.01
N ALA A 235 7.62 -32.47 -1.31
CA ALA A 235 7.63 -32.22 0.14
C ALA A 235 7.06 -33.40 0.96
N TRP A 236 7.43 -34.63 0.59
CA TRP A 236 6.87 -35.85 1.19
C TRP A 236 7.17 -35.97 2.69
N TRP A 237 8.32 -35.48 3.15
CA TRP A 237 8.70 -35.53 4.57
C TRP A 237 7.86 -34.60 5.47
N PRO A 238 7.69 -33.30 5.15
CA PRO A 238 6.71 -32.44 5.84
C PRO A 238 5.28 -32.98 5.79
N TYR A 239 4.86 -33.51 4.64
CA TYR A 239 3.52 -34.06 4.47
C TYR A 239 3.29 -35.32 5.32
N ALA A 240 4.25 -36.26 5.32
CA ALA A 240 4.20 -37.46 6.15
C ALA A 240 4.24 -37.14 7.65
N LYS A 241 5.01 -36.12 8.08
CA LYS A 241 4.96 -35.63 9.46
C LYS A 241 3.58 -35.09 9.83
N GLY A 242 2.93 -34.33 8.95
CA GLY A 242 1.55 -33.86 9.15
C GLY A 242 0.56 -35.01 9.27
N LEU A 243 0.68 -36.04 8.42
CA LEU A 243 -0.20 -37.21 8.44
C LEU A 243 0.00 -38.10 9.68
N LEU A 244 1.26 -38.27 10.11
CA LEU A 244 1.62 -39.03 11.32
C LEU A 244 1.20 -38.29 12.60
N ALA A 245 1.28 -36.95 12.61
CA ALA A 245 0.76 -36.12 13.69
C ALA A 245 -0.78 -36.22 13.78
N ALA A 246 -1.48 -36.14 12.64
CA ALA A 246 -2.93 -36.31 12.58
C ALA A 246 -3.40 -37.71 13.05
N ARG A 247 -2.67 -38.77 12.68
CA ARG A 247 -2.96 -40.14 13.13
C ARG A 247 -2.68 -40.35 14.62
N ARG A 248 -1.65 -39.71 15.20
CA ARG A 248 -1.38 -39.78 16.65
C ARG A 248 -2.42 -38.99 17.45
N ALA A 249 -2.92 -37.88 16.93
CA ALA A 249 -3.98 -37.10 17.55
C ALA A 249 -5.34 -37.82 17.55
N SER A 250 -5.58 -38.71 16.58
CA SER A 250 -6.83 -39.47 16.46
C SER A 250 -6.93 -40.67 17.44
N SER A 251 -5.85 -41.01 18.15
CA SER A 251 -5.77 -42.20 19.01
C SER A 251 -5.84 -41.91 20.52
N ALA A 252 -6.09 -40.67 20.93
CA ALA A 252 -6.19 -40.29 22.34
C ALA A 252 -7.61 -39.79 22.66
N PRO A 253 -8.41 -40.50 23.49
CA PRO A 253 -9.65 -39.97 24.03
C PRO A 253 -9.35 -39.04 25.23
N ASP A 254 -10.01 -37.88 25.27
CA ASP A 254 -10.10 -36.93 26.40
C ASP A 254 -8.86 -36.13 26.84
N ALA A 255 -8.29 -35.32 25.93
CA ALA A 255 -7.52 -34.13 26.30
C ALA A 255 -7.98 -32.91 25.46
N PRO A 256 -8.08 -31.69 26.03
CA PRO A 256 -8.46 -30.50 25.28
C PRO A 256 -7.40 -30.23 24.20
N VAL A 257 -7.84 -30.21 22.94
CA VAL A 257 -7.01 -30.07 21.74
C VAL A 257 -6.16 -28.79 21.82
N PRO A 258 -4.82 -28.88 21.98
CA PRO A 258 -3.95 -27.74 21.75
C PRO A 258 -3.50 -27.85 20.28
N GLY A 259 -4.16 -27.12 19.39
CA GLY A 259 -3.67 -26.98 18.01
C GLY A 259 -4.68 -27.02 16.87
N ASP A 260 -5.99 -26.99 17.12
CA ASP A 260 -6.87 -26.38 16.13
C ASP A 260 -6.61 -24.87 16.14
N PRO A 261 -6.38 -24.19 14.98
CA PRO A 261 -6.56 -22.75 14.97
C PRO A 261 -7.98 -22.52 15.46
N ALA A 262 -8.12 -21.89 16.63
CA ALA A 262 -9.43 -21.56 17.19
C ALA A 262 -10.29 -20.99 16.05
N PRO A 263 -11.54 -21.44 15.86
CA PRO A 263 -12.39 -20.92 14.79
C PRO A 263 -12.32 -19.40 14.85
N VAL A 264 -11.87 -18.77 13.76
CA VAL A 264 -11.66 -17.32 13.71
C VAL A 264 -12.99 -16.68 14.10
N ARG A 265 -13.05 -16.17 15.33
CA ARG A 265 -14.29 -15.62 15.86
C ARG A 265 -14.63 -14.37 15.04
N PRO A 266 -15.89 -14.22 14.61
CA PRO A 266 -16.34 -13.00 13.95
C PRO A 266 -15.98 -11.77 14.80
N ARG A 267 -15.63 -10.65 14.15
CA ARG A 267 -15.26 -9.42 14.85
C ARG A 267 -16.42 -8.87 15.70
N SER A 268 -17.67 -9.12 15.29
CA SER A 268 -18.88 -8.82 16.06
C SER A 268 -18.93 -9.49 17.44
N GLN A 269 -18.11 -10.52 17.67
CA GLN A 269 -18.00 -11.22 18.95
C GLN A 269 -16.83 -10.73 19.83
N TRP A 270 -16.12 -9.70 19.40
CA TRP A 270 -15.05 -9.04 20.14
C TRP A 270 -13.94 -10.00 20.62
N PRO A 271 -13.25 -10.71 19.70
CA PRO A 271 -12.22 -11.70 20.07
C PRO A 271 -11.15 -11.10 20.98
N ALA A 272 -10.63 -9.91 20.66
CA ALA A 272 -9.59 -9.25 21.47
C ALA A 272 -10.01 -8.98 22.93
N LEU A 273 -11.28 -8.63 23.17
CA LEU A 273 -11.79 -8.45 24.54
C LEU A 273 -11.88 -9.79 25.27
N ARG A 274 -12.34 -10.84 24.59
CA ARG A 274 -12.43 -12.18 25.17
C ARG A 274 -11.05 -12.75 25.47
N ASP A 275 -10.11 -12.59 24.57
CA ASP A 275 -8.73 -13.07 24.74
C ASP A 275 -8.03 -12.32 25.90
N ALA A 276 -8.41 -11.07 26.17
CA ALA A 276 -7.96 -10.30 27.33
C ALA A 276 -8.73 -10.59 28.65
N GLY A 277 -9.61 -11.60 28.66
CA GLY A 277 -10.38 -12.00 29.85
C GLY A 277 -11.63 -11.15 30.14
N GLN A 278 -11.96 -10.18 29.29
CA GLN A 278 -13.12 -9.28 29.44
C GLN A 278 -14.41 -9.88 28.86
N HIS A 279 -14.78 -11.08 29.34
CA HIS A 279 -15.88 -11.85 28.76
C HIS A 279 -17.25 -11.18 28.94
N GLU A 280 -17.54 -10.64 30.13
CA GLU A 280 -18.82 -9.96 30.43
C GLU A 280 -19.03 -8.72 29.55
N ALA A 281 -18.00 -7.89 29.40
CA ALA A 281 -18.05 -6.71 28.53
C ALA A 281 -18.22 -7.12 27.05
N ALA A 282 -17.51 -8.17 26.61
CA ALA A 282 -17.65 -8.68 25.24
C ALA A 282 -19.06 -9.24 24.97
N GLU A 283 -19.67 -9.95 25.92
CA GLU A 283 -21.02 -10.47 25.78
C GLU A 283 -22.07 -9.37 25.70
N LEU A 284 -21.95 -8.34 26.55
CA LEU A 284 -22.83 -7.19 26.50
C LEU A 284 -22.72 -6.47 25.15
N LEU A 285 -21.50 -6.17 24.69
CA LEU A 285 -21.29 -5.48 23.40
C LEU A 285 -21.76 -6.33 22.21
N THR A 286 -21.56 -7.66 22.24
CA THR A 286 -22.13 -8.55 21.20
C THR A 286 -23.66 -8.49 21.20
N ALA A 287 -24.30 -8.44 22.37
CA ALA A 287 -25.76 -8.31 22.47
C ALA A 287 -26.26 -6.94 21.99
N GLU A 288 -25.53 -5.86 22.26
CA GLU A 288 -25.82 -4.50 21.76
C GLU A 288 -25.71 -4.41 20.23
N VAL A 289 -24.66 -4.99 19.65
CA VAL A 289 -24.46 -5.06 18.19
C VAL A 289 -25.56 -5.91 17.53
N ALA A 290 -25.85 -7.10 18.08
CA ALA A 290 -26.92 -7.96 17.57
C ALA A 290 -28.31 -7.30 17.69
N GLY A 291 -28.51 -6.51 18.75
CA GLY A 291 -29.72 -5.74 19.00
C GLY A 291 -29.83 -4.42 18.23
N GLY A 292 -28.82 -4.03 17.45
CA GLY A 292 -28.82 -2.80 16.65
C GLY A 292 -28.74 -1.50 17.48
N ARG A 293 -28.24 -1.56 18.73
CA ARG A 293 -28.10 -0.40 19.63
C ARG A 293 -26.74 0.30 19.52
N MET A 294 -25.80 -0.30 18.80
CA MET A 294 -24.50 0.27 18.44
C MET A 294 -24.43 0.55 16.95
N ASN A 295 -23.80 1.67 16.59
CA ASN A 295 -23.43 1.98 15.21
C ASN A 295 -21.94 1.63 14.94
N ASP A 296 -21.49 1.87 13.72
CA ASP A 296 -20.10 1.67 13.29
C ASP A 296 -19.10 2.56 14.06
N VAL A 297 -19.45 3.82 14.34
CA VAL A 297 -18.65 4.76 15.14
C VAL A 297 -18.42 4.22 16.55
N ASP A 298 -19.48 3.75 17.22
CA ASP A 298 -19.40 3.18 18.57
C ASP A 298 -18.50 1.96 18.60
N CYS A 299 -18.61 1.09 17.58
CA CYS A 299 -17.79 -0.12 17.52
C CYS A 299 -16.30 0.22 17.41
N VAL A 300 -15.97 1.16 16.52
CA VAL A 300 -14.59 1.62 16.29
C VAL A 300 -14.03 2.37 17.48
N ARG A 301 -14.85 3.18 18.16
CA ARG A 301 -14.51 3.91 19.38
C ARG A 301 -14.17 2.96 20.52
N VAL A 302 -15.03 1.98 20.80
CA VAL A 302 -14.80 1.00 21.87
C VAL A 302 -13.54 0.16 21.59
N GLU A 303 -13.34 -0.27 20.34
CA GLU A 303 -12.12 -0.97 19.93
C GLU A 303 -10.87 -0.08 20.09
N HIS A 304 -10.97 1.20 19.73
CA HIS A 304 -9.88 2.16 19.86
C HIS A 304 -9.48 2.38 21.32
N VAL A 305 -10.45 2.70 22.19
CA VAL A 305 -10.21 2.94 23.62
C VAL A 305 -9.65 1.69 24.29
N PHE A 306 -10.10 0.50 23.91
CA PHE A 306 -9.52 -0.75 24.41
C PHE A 306 -8.05 -0.92 24.00
N ALA A 307 -7.75 -0.70 22.70
CA ALA A 307 -6.39 -0.82 22.17
C ALA A 307 -5.44 0.28 22.70
N GLU A 308 -5.94 1.47 22.99
CA GLU A 308 -5.18 2.54 23.63
C GLU A 308 -4.98 2.26 25.13
N GLY A 309 -6.02 1.82 25.84
CA GLY A 309 -5.93 1.45 27.25
C GLY A 309 -4.90 0.36 27.52
N ALA A 310 -4.79 -0.62 26.60
CA ALA A 310 -3.75 -1.65 26.64
C ALA A 310 -2.31 -1.09 26.49
N ARG A 311 -2.13 0.02 25.76
CA ARG A 311 -0.84 0.70 25.56
C ARG A 311 -0.49 1.67 26.69
N SER A 312 -1.49 2.36 27.22
CA SER A 312 -1.34 3.43 28.21
C SER A 312 -1.44 2.93 29.67
N GLY A 313 -1.67 1.63 29.88
CA GLY A 313 -1.72 1.02 31.22
C GLY A 313 -3.00 1.33 31.99
N VAL A 314 -4.09 1.70 31.31
CA VAL A 314 -5.40 1.90 31.95
C VAL A 314 -5.84 0.57 32.59
N ALA A 315 -6.24 0.61 33.86
CA ALA A 315 -6.68 -0.58 34.57
C ALA A 315 -7.83 -1.26 33.80
N PRO A 316 -7.70 -2.55 33.42
CA PRO A 316 -8.72 -3.27 32.66
C PRO A 316 -10.11 -3.26 33.32
N GLY A 317 -10.17 -3.09 34.65
CA GLY A 317 -11.42 -2.91 35.41
C GLY A 317 -12.20 -1.65 35.03
N ALA A 318 -11.53 -0.51 34.85
CA ALA A 318 -12.20 0.76 34.52
C ALA A 318 -12.89 0.70 33.14
N PHE A 319 -12.25 0.02 32.18
CA PHE A 319 -12.86 -0.23 30.87
C PHE A 319 -14.13 -1.07 31.02
N ARG A 320 -14.04 -2.19 31.75
CA ARG A 320 -15.17 -3.10 32.00
C ARG A 320 -16.35 -2.38 32.65
N ASP A 321 -16.10 -1.66 33.74
CA ASP A 321 -17.15 -1.01 34.54
C ASP A 321 -17.89 0.08 33.73
N THR A 322 -17.15 0.79 32.86
CA THR A 322 -17.74 1.78 31.94
C THR A 322 -18.61 1.12 30.87
N VAL A 323 -18.16 0.00 30.31
CA VAL A 323 -18.95 -0.76 29.31
C VAL A 323 -20.19 -1.38 29.95
N LEU A 324 -20.09 -1.94 31.15
CA LEU A 324 -21.25 -2.52 31.85
C LEU A 324 -22.30 -1.46 32.23
N SER A 325 -21.88 -0.23 32.55
CA SER A 325 -22.79 0.86 32.91
C SER A 325 -23.40 1.60 31.72
N ARG A 326 -22.62 1.83 30.65
CA ARG A 326 -23.05 2.66 29.50
C ARG A 326 -23.26 1.88 28.20
N GLY A 327 -22.92 0.60 28.16
CA GLY A 327 -23.03 -0.26 26.98
C GLY A 327 -22.31 0.34 25.77
N GLY A 328 -23.01 0.38 24.63
CA GLY A 328 -22.51 0.96 23.39
C GLY A 328 -22.16 2.46 23.44
N ALA A 329 -22.67 3.19 24.44
CA ALA A 329 -22.36 4.60 24.66
C ALA A 329 -21.12 4.82 25.56
N ALA A 330 -20.39 3.76 25.90
CA ALA A 330 -19.14 3.87 26.62
C ALA A 330 -18.16 4.81 25.86
N TRP A 331 -17.49 5.67 26.63
CA TRP A 331 -16.48 6.62 26.15
C TRP A 331 -16.95 7.50 24.99
N THR A 332 -18.24 7.88 24.97
CA THR A 332 -18.78 8.82 23.96
C THR A 332 -17.96 10.11 23.94
N HIS A 333 -17.77 10.66 22.73
CA HIS A 333 -17.08 11.93 22.51
C HIS A 333 -17.64 13.05 23.42
N PRO A 334 -16.84 14.03 23.88
CA PRO A 334 -17.31 15.10 24.77
C PRO A 334 -18.53 15.89 24.27
N SER A 335 -18.75 15.94 22.96
CA SER A 335 -19.96 16.54 22.37
C SER A 335 -21.24 15.73 22.59
N GLY A 336 -21.15 14.50 23.10
CA GLY A 336 -22.28 13.59 23.28
C GLY A 336 -22.80 12.94 21.99
N ALA A 337 -22.32 13.37 20.82
CA ALA A 337 -22.69 12.79 19.53
C ALA A 337 -22.11 11.37 19.37
N ARG A 338 -22.97 10.45 18.92
CA ARG A 338 -22.57 9.08 18.54
C ARG A 338 -22.49 8.91 17.01
N ASP A 339 -22.98 9.87 16.25
CA ASP A 339 -22.94 9.90 14.79
C ASP A 339 -22.99 11.35 14.27
N LEU A 340 -22.72 11.55 12.99
CA LEU A 340 -22.99 12.79 12.28
C LEU A 340 -24.47 12.89 11.87
N PRO A 341 -25.03 14.11 11.79
CA PRO A 341 -26.44 14.34 11.43
C PRO A 341 -26.77 13.89 10.01
N ARG A 342 -25.81 14.01 9.09
CA ARG A 342 -25.92 13.55 7.70
C ARG A 342 -24.59 12.95 7.28
N ARG A 343 -24.67 11.85 6.52
CA ARG A 343 -23.55 11.24 5.84
C ARG A 343 -23.81 11.28 4.34
N THR A 344 -22.90 11.91 3.59
CA THR A 344 -22.98 12.10 2.14
C THR A 344 -22.14 11.05 1.40
N ALA A 345 -21.05 10.59 1.99
CA ALA A 345 -20.14 9.62 1.41
C ALA A 345 -20.23 8.24 2.08
N ARG A 346 -19.63 7.22 1.45
CA ARG A 346 -19.50 5.88 2.04
C ARG A 346 -18.21 5.80 2.85
N HIS A 347 -18.34 5.38 4.11
CA HIS A 347 -17.24 5.30 5.08
C HIS A 347 -17.00 3.87 5.56
N ASP A 348 -15.74 3.54 5.77
CA ASP A 348 -15.29 2.32 6.43
C ASP A 348 -14.38 2.72 7.59
N LEU A 349 -15.02 3.05 8.71
CA LEU A 349 -14.34 3.55 9.91
C LEU A 349 -13.39 2.53 10.54
N LEU A 350 -13.60 1.22 10.30
CA LEU A 350 -12.67 0.18 10.72
C LEU A 350 -11.31 0.32 10.01
N ALA A 351 -11.32 0.55 8.70
CA ALA A 351 -10.12 0.82 7.92
C ALA A 351 -9.71 2.31 7.92
N GLY A 352 -10.54 3.19 8.48
CA GLY A 352 -10.36 4.64 8.43
C GLY A 352 -10.50 5.22 7.01
N GLN A 353 -11.22 4.54 6.12
CA GLN A 353 -11.32 4.92 4.71
C GLN A 353 -12.63 5.66 4.41
N VAL A 354 -12.57 6.63 3.51
CA VAL A 354 -13.71 7.20 2.79
C VAL A 354 -13.61 6.91 1.31
N ARG A 355 -14.73 6.50 0.70
CA ARG A 355 -14.81 6.27 -0.73
C ARG A 355 -15.10 7.59 -1.44
N ILE A 356 -14.17 8.00 -2.30
CA ILE A 356 -14.29 9.22 -3.13
C ILE A 356 -14.78 8.91 -4.56
N GLY A 357 -14.78 7.65 -4.96
CA GLY A 357 -15.17 7.25 -6.31
C GLY A 357 -14.78 5.84 -6.67
N ARG A 358 -14.46 5.63 -7.94
CA ARG A 358 -14.04 4.33 -8.51
C ARG A 358 -12.89 4.51 -9.48
N TRP A 359 -11.89 3.65 -9.37
CA TRP A 359 -10.77 3.59 -10.30
C TRP A 359 -11.23 3.10 -11.68
N VAL A 360 -10.82 3.80 -12.74
CA VAL A 360 -11.17 3.45 -14.11
C VAL A 360 -10.27 2.33 -14.62
N ALA A 361 -10.87 1.29 -15.19
CA ALA A 361 -10.15 0.23 -15.89
C ALA A 361 -9.59 0.76 -17.22
N ALA A 362 -8.37 1.27 -17.18
CA ALA A 362 -7.60 1.69 -18.35
C ALA A 362 -6.48 0.67 -18.64
N GLU A 363 -6.02 0.61 -19.89
CA GLU A 363 -4.93 -0.28 -20.31
C GLU A 363 -3.64 -0.06 -19.51
N ARG A 364 -3.35 1.20 -19.15
CA ARG A 364 -2.19 1.60 -18.33
C ARG A 364 -2.36 1.31 -16.83
N ALA A 365 -3.59 1.05 -16.36
CA ALA A 365 -3.85 0.86 -14.94
C ALA A 365 -3.51 -0.59 -14.53
N PRO A 366 -2.79 -0.81 -13.40
CA PRO A 366 -2.56 -2.15 -12.90
C PRO A 366 -3.90 -2.85 -12.58
N GLN A 367 -3.99 -4.13 -12.94
CA GLN A 367 -5.20 -4.95 -12.78
C GLN A 367 -5.90 -4.87 -11.40
N PRO A 368 -5.19 -4.80 -10.25
CA PRO A 368 -5.85 -4.65 -8.94
C PRO A 368 -6.71 -3.38 -8.80
N TYR A 369 -6.41 -2.33 -9.56
CA TYR A 369 -7.18 -1.08 -9.55
C TYR A 369 -8.38 -1.12 -10.50
N HIS A 370 -8.48 -2.08 -11.42
CA HIS A 370 -9.58 -2.11 -12.38
C HIS A 370 -10.90 -2.27 -11.65
N ASP A 371 -11.77 -1.27 -11.77
CA ASP A 371 -13.10 -1.23 -11.15
C ASP A 371 -13.13 -1.18 -9.63
N ALA A 372 -11.98 -1.09 -8.97
CA ALA A 372 -11.92 -1.01 -7.53
C ALA A 372 -12.44 0.35 -7.03
N GLY A 373 -13.04 0.40 -5.83
CA GLY A 373 -13.39 1.67 -5.22
C GLY A 373 -12.14 2.49 -4.92
N ALA A 374 -12.18 3.79 -5.19
CA ALA A 374 -11.12 4.72 -4.83
C ALA A 374 -11.37 5.29 -3.43
N ALA A 375 -10.36 5.18 -2.57
CA ALA A 375 -10.47 5.47 -1.15
C ALA A 375 -9.34 6.35 -0.64
N LEU A 376 -9.66 7.19 0.34
CA LEU A 376 -8.68 7.97 1.11
C LEU A 376 -8.81 7.65 2.59
N GLY A 377 -7.71 7.65 3.32
CA GLY A 377 -7.68 7.47 4.76
C GLY A 377 -6.48 8.19 5.39
N PRO A 378 -6.35 8.17 6.72
CA PRO A 378 -5.21 8.76 7.42
C PRO A 378 -3.85 8.24 6.95
N ASP A 379 -3.80 7.00 6.45
CA ASP A 379 -2.61 6.34 5.91
C ASP A 379 -2.02 7.05 4.68
N VAL A 380 -2.87 7.67 3.85
CA VAL A 380 -2.44 8.47 2.69
C VAL A 380 -2.45 9.97 3.02
N LEU A 381 -3.45 10.45 3.78
CA LEU A 381 -3.56 11.86 4.18
C LEU A 381 -2.41 12.29 5.08
N GLY A 382 -1.79 11.39 5.84
CA GLY A 382 -0.57 11.66 6.60
C GLY A 382 0.66 12.00 5.74
N THR A 383 0.60 11.82 4.42
CA THR A 383 1.61 12.34 3.50
C THR A 383 1.22 13.67 2.85
N SER A 384 0.08 14.24 3.25
CA SER A 384 -0.57 15.42 2.67
C SER A 384 -1.04 15.22 1.22
N LEU A 385 -2.14 15.88 0.87
CA LEU A 385 -2.80 15.78 -0.44
C LEU A 385 -2.88 17.17 -1.09
N LEU A 386 -2.35 17.30 -2.30
CA LEU A 386 -2.53 18.48 -3.14
C LEU A 386 -3.56 18.19 -4.25
N ALA A 387 -4.66 18.94 -4.25
CA ALA A 387 -5.74 18.85 -5.21
C ALA A 387 -5.82 20.12 -6.07
N VAL A 388 -5.54 20.00 -7.38
CA VAL A 388 -5.53 21.15 -8.30
C VAL A 388 -6.62 20.99 -9.36
N GLY A 389 -7.38 22.06 -9.59
CA GLY A 389 -8.24 22.18 -10.76
C GLY A 389 -9.15 23.40 -10.68
N PRO A 390 -9.74 23.83 -11.81
CA PRO A 390 -10.47 25.09 -11.89
C PRO A 390 -11.70 25.12 -10.97
N SER A 391 -12.24 26.32 -10.74
CA SER A 391 -13.53 26.47 -10.06
C SER A 391 -14.63 25.70 -10.79
N GLY A 392 -15.52 25.04 -10.05
CA GLY A 392 -16.60 24.23 -10.64
C GLY A 392 -16.21 22.82 -11.10
N SER A 393 -14.94 22.39 -10.96
CA SER A 393 -14.53 21.01 -11.27
C SER A 393 -15.01 19.95 -10.26
N GLY A 394 -15.70 20.37 -9.20
CA GLY A 394 -16.30 19.50 -8.19
C GLY A 394 -15.43 19.23 -6.96
N LYS A 395 -14.23 19.82 -6.84
CA LYS A 395 -13.27 19.59 -5.72
C LYS A 395 -13.92 19.56 -4.35
N THR A 396 -14.68 20.60 -4.01
CA THR A 396 -15.32 20.73 -2.70
C THR A 396 -16.27 19.56 -2.44
N ARG A 397 -17.21 19.30 -3.35
CA ARG A 397 -18.24 18.27 -3.21
C ARG A 397 -17.73 16.83 -3.29
N THR A 398 -16.76 16.55 -4.18
CA THR A 398 -16.33 15.17 -4.46
C THR A 398 -15.09 14.73 -3.69
N LEU A 399 -14.35 15.67 -3.08
CA LEU A 399 -13.15 15.40 -2.32
C LEU A 399 -13.20 16.01 -0.91
N VAL A 400 -13.33 17.34 -0.82
CA VAL A 400 -13.14 18.07 0.46
C VAL A 400 -14.23 17.73 1.47
N GLU A 401 -15.50 17.77 1.06
CA GLU A 401 -16.65 17.41 1.88
C GLU A 401 -16.60 15.94 2.36
N PRO A 402 -16.45 14.92 1.48
CA PRO A 402 -16.28 13.53 1.91
C PRO A 402 -15.12 13.30 2.87
N VAL A 403 -13.96 13.91 2.62
CA VAL A 403 -12.78 13.78 3.49
C VAL A 403 -13.04 14.43 4.84
N THR A 404 -13.62 15.63 4.86
CA THR A 404 -13.97 16.33 6.11
C THR A 404 -14.98 15.53 6.92
N GLU A 405 -16.01 14.99 6.27
CA GLU A 405 -17.02 14.12 6.89
C GLU A 405 -16.38 12.86 7.49
N ALA A 406 -15.46 12.23 6.77
CA ALA A 406 -14.76 11.03 7.24
C ALA A 406 -13.86 11.30 8.45
N LEU A 407 -13.12 12.42 8.43
CA LEU A 407 -12.28 12.84 9.54
C LEU A 407 -13.12 13.24 10.76
N ALA A 408 -14.27 13.87 10.55
CA ALA A 408 -15.23 14.19 11.60
C ALA A 408 -15.84 12.93 12.24
N LEU A 409 -16.17 11.90 11.45
CA LEU A 409 -16.57 10.59 11.98
C LEU A 409 -15.45 9.93 12.78
N GLN A 410 -14.21 10.00 12.29
CA GLN A 410 -13.05 9.46 13.02
C GLN A 410 -12.77 10.22 14.32
N ALA A 411 -13.04 11.52 14.37
CA ALA A 411 -12.95 12.32 15.59
C ALA A 411 -13.94 11.86 16.65
N LEU A 412 -15.18 11.50 16.27
CA LEU A 412 -16.15 10.88 17.19
C LEU A 412 -15.68 9.53 17.75
N THR A 413 -14.75 8.84 17.08
CA THR A 413 -14.13 7.60 17.58
C THR A 413 -12.90 7.83 18.47
N GLY A 414 -12.46 9.08 18.62
CA GLY A 414 -11.22 9.46 19.32
C GLY A 414 -9.94 9.32 18.49
N ARG A 415 -10.03 8.83 17.24
CA ARG A 415 -8.86 8.54 16.39
C ARG A 415 -8.31 9.74 15.64
N CYS A 416 -9.08 10.82 15.50
CA CYS A 416 -8.72 11.97 14.67
C CYS A 416 -9.10 13.30 15.31
N ALA A 417 -8.39 14.37 14.95
CA ALA A 417 -8.86 15.75 15.09
C ALA A 417 -8.78 16.43 13.72
N VAL A 418 -9.79 17.22 13.38
CA VAL A 418 -9.90 17.87 12.07
C VAL A 418 -10.14 19.37 12.23
N VAL A 419 -9.40 20.15 11.44
CA VAL A 419 -9.62 21.58 11.25
C VAL A 419 -9.96 21.78 9.78
N ALA A 420 -11.17 22.21 9.50
CA ALA A 420 -11.65 22.46 8.15
C ALA A 420 -11.83 23.96 7.93
N VAL A 421 -11.12 24.53 6.95
CA VAL A 421 -11.27 25.92 6.53
C VAL A 421 -12.12 25.95 5.27
N SER A 422 -13.34 26.46 5.40
CA SER A 422 -14.31 26.58 4.31
C SER A 422 -13.89 27.69 3.35
N ALA A 423 -14.11 27.50 2.05
CA ALA A 423 -13.99 28.59 1.10
C ALA A 423 -15.04 29.68 1.39
N ALA A 424 -14.72 30.93 1.05
CA ALA A 424 -15.58 32.07 1.33
C ALA A 424 -17.00 31.88 0.76
N GLY A 425 -18.01 31.93 1.64
CA GLY A 425 -19.42 31.76 1.27
C GLY A 425 -19.86 30.33 0.94
N SER A 426 -19.03 29.32 1.21
CA SER A 426 -19.36 27.91 0.98
C SER A 426 -18.98 27.06 2.20
N PRO A 427 -19.78 27.06 3.28
CA PRO A 427 -19.46 26.33 4.51
C PRO A 427 -19.41 24.83 4.27
N LEU A 428 -18.38 24.17 4.82
CA LEU A 428 -18.22 22.73 4.74
C LEU A 428 -19.15 22.02 5.72
N GLY A 429 -20.12 21.27 5.21
CA GLY A 429 -21.03 20.45 6.02
C GLY A 429 -22.00 21.26 6.89
N ALA A 430 -22.81 20.55 7.68
CA ALA A 430 -23.78 21.16 8.60
C ALA A 430 -23.13 21.53 9.94
N ASP A 431 -23.66 22.54 10.62
CA ASP A 431 -23.09 23.07 11.86
C ASP A 431 -23.01 22.03 12.99
N ASP A 432 -24.02 21.19 13.09
CA ASP A 432 -24.15 20.07 14.02
C ASP A 432 -23.11 18.94 13.79
N ALA A 433 -22.34 19.00 12.71
CA ALA A 433 -21.23 18.09 12.47
C ALA A 433 -19.92 18.50 13.19
N PHE A 434 -19.84 19.72 13.73
CA PHE A 434 -18.62 20.28 14.32
C PHE A 434 -18.80 20.63 15.80
N ASP A 435 -17.72 20.57 16.56
CA ASP A 435 -17.69 20.94 17.98
C ASP A 435 -17.44 22.44 18.17
N VAL A 436 -16.60 23.00 17.29
CA VAL A 436 -16.25 24.41 17.28
C VAL A 436 -16.46 24.95 15.87
N ILE A 437 -17.22 26.04 15.77
CA ILE A 437 -17.43 26.77 14.53
C ILE A 437 -17.01 28.22 14.76
N VAL A 438 -16.06 28.69 13.96
CA VAL A 438 -15.59 30.07 13.93
C VAL A 438 -16.02 30.69 12.62
N ARG A 439 -16.97 31.61 12.65
CA ARG A 439 -17.47 32.33 11.46
C ARG A 439 -16.88 33.74 11.46
N ILE A 440 -15.74 33.90 10.79
CA ILE A 440 -14.97 35.15 10.92
C ILE A 440 -15.68 36.28 10.19
N GLY A 441 -16.00 37.35 10.93
CA GLY A 441 -16.76 38.50 10.42
C GLY A 441 -18.28 38.33 10.43
N ASP A 442 -18.80 37.24 10.98
CA ASP A 442 -20.24 37.02 11.20
C ASP A 442 -20.56 37.21 12.70
N PRO A 443 -21.37 38.21 13.08
CA PRO A 443 -21.76 38.45 14.47
C PRO A 443 -22.48 37.29 15.17
N SER A 444 -23.01 36.32 14.40
CA SER A 444 -23.63 35.12 14.95
C SER A 444 -22.63 34.05 15.40
N SER A 445 -21.33 34.25 15.16
CA SER A 445 -20.28 33.32 15.58
C SER A 445 -20.25 33.17 17.09
N VAL A 446 -20.29 31.93 17.58
CA VAL A 446 -20.16 31.62 19.02
C VAL A 446 -18.69 31.67 19.46
N HIS A 447 -17.78 31.31 18.56
CA HIS A 447 -16.35 31.25 18.82
C HIS A 447 -15.59 32.27 17.97
N ASP A 448 -14.49 32.75 18.52
CA ASP A 448 -13.49 33.59 17.86
C ASP A 448 -12.20 32.79 17.67
N LEU A 449 -11.33 33.19 16.74
CA LEU A 449 -10.02 32.58 16.56
C LEU A 449 -8.98 33.36 17.37
N ASP A 450 -8.29 32.69 18.29
CA ASP A 450 -7.14 33.29 18.97
C ASP A 450 -5.97 33.45 17.97
N PRO A 451 -5.51 34.69 17.67
CA PRO A 451 -4.41 34.91 16.75
C PRO A 451 -3.06 34.35 17.27
N TYR A 452 -2.93 34.13 18.58
CA TYR A 452 -1.70 33.67 19.21
C TYR A 452 -1.68 32.17 19.52
N ALA A 453 -2.74 31.44 19.18
CA ALA A 453 -2.89 30.00 19.44
C ALA A 453 -2.57 29.59 20.88
N GLU A 454 -2.91 30.42 21.88
CA GLU A 454 -2.62 30.17 23.30
C GLU A 454 -1.14 29.84 23.57
N SER A 455 -0.24 30.43 22.77
CA SER A 455 1.20 30.27 23.02
C SER A 455 1.60 31.07 24.26
N ASP A 456 2.45 30.48 25.09
CA ASP A 456 3.11 31.16 26.19
C ASP A 456 4.48 31.72 25.80
N ASP A 457 4.91 31.56 24.55
CA ASP A 457 6.20 32.00 24.08
C ASP A 457 6.05 33.17 23.08
N PRO A 458 6.54 34.39 23.40
CA PRO A 458 6.45 35.52 22.48
C PRO A 458 7.14 35.26 21.14
N ASP A 459 8.21 34.45 21.10
CA ASP A 459 8.93 34.15 19.87
C ASP A 459 8.13 33.19 18.97
N GLU A 460 7.45 32.20 19.55
CA GLU A 460 6.56 31.30 18.82
C GLU A 460 5.35 32.05 18.26
N ALA A 461 4.69 32.86 19.10
CA ALA A 461 3.59 33.73 18.70
C ALA A 461 3.99 34.69 17.57
N ALA A 462 5.17 35.30 17.68
CA ALA A 462 5.73 36.17 16.66
C ALA A 462 6.02 35.44 15.35
N ALA A 463 6.58 34.23 15.41
CA ALA A 463 6.85 33.42 14.22
C ALA A 463 5.57 33.00 13.49
N ILE A 464 4.51 32.65 14.23
CA ILE A 464 3.19 32.34 13.67
C ILE A 464 2.61 33.56 12.94
N LEU A 465 2.61 34.72 13.59
CA LEU A 465 2.06 35.95 13.01
C LEU A 465 2.89 36.47 11.83
N ALA A 466 4.22 36.40 11.90
CA ALA A 466 5.10 36.78 10.79
C ALA A 466 4.82 35.94 9.55
N GLU A 467 4.66 34.63 9.72
CA GLU A 467 4.32 33.71 8.65
C GLU A 467 2.95 34.04 8.04
N ALA A 468 1.96 34.34 8.89
CA ALA A 468 0.61 34.69 8.45
C ALA A 468 0.56 36.01 7.65
N LEU A 469 1.22 37.06 8.15
CA LEU A 469 1.12 38.41 7.60
C LEU A 469 2.02 38.62 6.38
N VAL A 470 3.25 38.11 6.44
CA VAL A 470 4.34 38.47 5.51
C VAL A 470 5.02 37.27 4.86
N GLY A 471 4.61 36.03 5.19
CA GLY A 471 5.25 34.82 4.68
C GLY A 471 5.18 34.62 3.16
N ASP A 472 4.33 35.38 2.46
CA ASP A 472 4.25 35.42 1.00
C ASP A 472 5.08 36.51 0.33
N LEU A 473 5.71 37.40 1.12
CA LEU A 473 6.54 38.49 0.60
C LEU A 473 8.02 38.14 0.76
N ASP A 474 8.71 37.94 -0.35
CA ASP A 474 10.16 37.65 -0.37
C ASP A 474 11.01 38.85 0.10
N THR A 475 10.48 40.07 0.01
CA THR A 475 11.23 41.32 0.26
C THR A 475 11.45 41.63 1.74
N VAL A 476 10.61 41.12 2.64
CA VAL A 476 10.60 41.51 4.07
C VAL A 476 11.31 40.50 4.97
N GLY A 477 11.60 39.30 4.47
CA GLY A 477 12.31 38.24 5.21
C GLY A 477 11.58 37.79 6.48
N ALA A 478 10.97 36.60 6.46
CA ALA A 478 10.17 36.06 7.57
C ALA A 478 10.86 36.13 8.96
N GLN A 479 12.18 35.92 9.01
CA GLN A 479 12.94 36.00 10.27
C GLN A 479 13.01 37.43 10.84
N GLY A 480 13.15 38.44 9.98
CA GLY A 480 13.16 39.85 10.38
C GLY A 480 11.80 40.27 10.90
N ALA A 481 10.73 39.89 10.20
CA ALA A 481 9.35 40.11 10.64
C ALA A 481 9.04 39.43 11.99
N ALA A 482 9.46 38.18 12.18
CA ALA A 482 9.30 37.47 13.45
C ALA A 482 10.06 38.17 14.59
N THR A 483 11.31 38.59 14.35
CA THR A 483 12.09 39.33 15.34
C THR A 483 11.40 40.65 15.73
N ALA A 484 10.93 41.41 14.74
CA ALA A 484 10.25 42.68 14.98
C ALA A 484 8.96 42.51 15.81
N LEU A 485 8.20 41.44 15.56
CA LEU A 485 7.03 41.09 16.35
C LEU A 485 7.41 40.64 17.78
N ALA A 486 8.42 39.78 17.93
CA ALA A 486 8.86 39.28 19.24
C ALA A 486 9.32 40.43 20.16
N GLN A 487 10.01 41.42 19.59
CA GLN A 487 10.44 42.65 20.27
C GLN A 487 9.30 43.56 20.74
N LEU A 488 8.07 43.31 20.30
CA LEU A 488 6.87 44.00 20.79
C LEU A 488 6.03 43.10 21.71
N LEU A 489 5.84 41.83 21.33
CA LEU A 489 5.01 40.87 22.07
C LEU A 489 5.60 40.54 23.45
N GLY A 490 6.92 40.31 23.54
CA GLY A 490 7.59 40.01 24.80
C GLY A 490 7.45 41.15 25.82
N PRO A 491 7.84 42.39 25.46
CA PRO A 491 7.72 43.54 26.36
C PRO A 491 6.27 43.85 26.76
N PHE A 492 5.32 43.75 25.83
CA PHE A 492 3.90 43.97 26.13
C PHE A 492 3.37 42.93 27.15
N ARG A 493 3.69 41.65 26.95
CA ARG A 493 3.28 40.59 27.87
C ARG A 493 3.93 40.72 29.25
N ALA A 494 5.18 41.16 29.33
CA ALA A 494 5.85 41.40 30.61
C ALA A 494 5.16 42.48 31.47
N VAL A 495 4.54 43.47 30.83
CA VAL A 495 3.80 44.55 31.53
C VAL A 495 2.35 44.18 31.79
N HIS A 496 1.65 43.63 30.79
CA HIS A 496 0.20 43.44 30.83
C HIS A 496 -0.24 42.00 31.18
N GLY A 497 0.68 41.04 31.24
CA GLY A 497 0.37 39.62 31.51
C GLY A 497 -0.37 38.90 30.38
N ARG A 498 -0.62 39.57 29.25
CA ARG A 498 -1.29 39.04 28.04
C ARG A 498 -0.61 39.56 26.79
N PHE A 499 -0.92 38.97 25.64
CA PHE A 499 -0.54 39.56 24.35
C PHE A 499 -1.46 40.74 23.98
N PRO A 500 -0.98 41.69 23.15
CA PRO A 500 -1.81 42.78 22.64
C PRO A 500 -2.95 42.24 21.78
N SER A 501 -4.07 42.95 21.72
CA SER A 501 -5.09 42.73 20.68
C SER A 501 -4.54 43.16 19.32
N LEU A 502 -5.13 42.70 18.21
CA LEU A 502 -4.66 43.10 16.87
C LEU A 502 -4.64 44.63 16.63
N PRO A 503 -5.62 45.42 17.12
CA PRO A 503 -5.55 46.88 17.05
C PRO A 503 -4.37 47.47 17.83
N GLU A 504 -4.15 47.02 19.07
CA GLU A 504 -3.02 47.46 19.91
C GLU A 504 -1.68 47.10 19.24
N LEU A 505 -1.57 45.90 18.68
CA LEU A 505 -0.37 45.44 17.97
C LEU A 505 -0.09 46.28 16.72
N ARG A 506 -1.13 46.69 15.98
CA ARG A 506 -0.97 47.56 14.81
C ARG A 506 -0.38 48.93 15.21
N GLU A 507 -0.90 49.54 16.28
CA GLU A 507 -0.37 50.83 16.77
C GLU A 507 1.09 50.72 17.24
N LEU A 508 1.44 49.61 17.90
CA LEU A 508 2.83 49.33 18.30
C LEU A 508 3.75 49.14 17.08
N LEU A 509 3.28 48.50 16.01
CA LEU A 509 4.04 48.29 14.77
C LEU A 509 4.23 49.57 13.95
N GLU A 510 3.25 50.47 13.97
CA GLU A 510 3.33 51.81 13.36
C GLU A 510 4.39 52.68 14.04
N GLY A 511 4.81 52.32 15.26
CA GLY A 511 5.89 52.99 15.97
C GLY A 511 5.50 54.34 16.54
N GLU A 512 4.21 54.55 16.82
CA GLU A 512 3.73 55.81 17.37
C GLU A 512 4.21 56.00 18.82
N GLU A 513 4.84 57.15 19.09
CA GLU A 513 5.42 57.45 20.40
C GLU A 513 4.38 57.37 21.53
N ARG A 514 3.13 57.71 21.25
CA ARG A 514 2.01 57.63 22.22
C ARG A 514 1.75 56.22 22.75
N SER A 515 2.05 55.18 21.95
CA SER A 515 1.79 53.78 22.30
C SER A 515 3.04 53.12 22.89
N LEU A 516 4.23 53.56 22.47
CA LEU A 516 5.51 53.01 22.93
C LEU A 516 6.00 53.63 24.25
N SER A 517 5.76 54.93 24.48
CA SER A 517 6.19 55.62 25.71
C SER A 517 5.62 55.00 26.99
N PRO A 518 4.30 54.71 27.09
CA PRO A 518 3.74 54.08 28.30
C PRO A 518 4.33 52.70 28.57
N LEU A 519 4.56 51.90 27.52
CA LEU A 519 5.16 50.57 27.65
C LEU A 519 6.61 50.67 28.16
N ARG A 520 7.39 51.63 27.65
CA ARG A 520 8.77 51.88 28.09
C ARG A 520 8.84 52.32 29.55
N GLU A 521 7.96 53.22 29.98
CA GLU A 521 7.87 53.68 31.37
C GLU A 521 7.47 52.56 32.33
N ALA A 522 6.49 51.72 31.94
CA ALA A 522 6.07 50.58 32.72
C ALA A 522 7.17 49.50 32.86
N LEU A 523 7.93 49.24 31.78
CA LEU A 523 9.08 48.34 31.83
C LEU A 523 10.17 48.86 32.76
N ALA A 524 10.45 50.17 32.74
CA ALA A 524 11.40 50.79 33.65
C ALA A 524 10.94 50.69 35.11
N ALA A 525 9.64 50.91 35.38
CA ALA A 525 9.07 50.77 36.71
C ALA A 525 9.08 49.32 37.23
N SER A 526 8.90 48.34 36.35
CA SER A 526 8.92 46.91 36.68
C SER A 526 10.33 46.32 36.85
N GLY A 527 11.38 47.05 36.46
CA GLY A 527 12.77 46.58 36.50
C GLY A 527 13.14 45.54 35.44
N ASN A 528 12.32 45.34 34.40
CA ASN A 528 12.56 44.37 33.33
C ASN A 528 13.54 44.90 32.26
N ASP A 529 14.83 45.01 32.64
CA ASP A 529 15.88 45.58 31.77
C ASP A 529 16.15 44.82 30.48
N VAL A 530 15.83 43.52 30.41
CA VAL A 530 15.97 42.72 29.19
C VAL A 530 14.89 43.11 28.17
N MET A 531 13.62 43.10 28.60
CA MET A 531 12.50 43.48 27.74
C MET A 531 12.55 44.96 27.34
N ARG A 532 13.06 45.84 28.22
CA ARG A 532 13.34 47.24 27.87
C ARG A 532 14.36 47.35 26.74
N ARG A 533 15.44 46.57 26.78
CA ARG A 533 16.47 46.55 25.73
C ARG A 533 15.93 46.05 24.38
N GLU A 534 15.06 45.03 24.40
CA GLU A 534 14.37 44.54 23.19
C GLU A 534 13.47 45.64 22.58
N LEU A 535 12.66 46.31 23.41
CA LEU A 535 11.81 47.40 22.95
C LEU A 535 12.65 48.56 22.37
N GLU A 536 13.72 48.96 23.04
CA GLU A 536 14.64 49.99 22.53
C GLU A 536 15.33 49.58 21.22
N ALA A 537 15.62 48.29 21.03
CA ALA A 537 16.14 47.78 19.76
C ALA A 537 15.12 47.94 18.64
N ARG A 538 13.85 47.63 18.88
CA ARG A 538 12.76 47.85 17.93
C ARG A 538 12.59 49.34 17.57
N VAL A 539 12.63 50.24 18.56
CA VAL A 539 12.53 51.69 18.31
C VAL A 539 13.68 52.17 17.42
N ARG A 540 14.92 51.72 17.66
CA ARG A 540 16.07 52.09 16.81
C ARG A 540 15.96 51.57 15.37
N GLN A 541 15.31 50.43 15.16
CA GLN A 541 15.11 49.84 13.84
C GLN A 541 13.95 50.49 13.07
N THR A 542 13.01 51.10 13.80
CA THR A 542 11.81 51.71 13.22
C THR A 542 12.20 52.84 12.27
N GLY A 543 11.73 52.77 11.02
CA GLY A 543 12.04 53.78 9.99
C GLY A 543 13.39 53.60 9.27
N THR A 544 14.14 52.53 9.56
CA THR A 544 15.33 52.17 8.78
C THR A 544 14.94 51.47 7.46
N PRO A 545 15.75 51.59 6.38
CA PRO A 545 15.51 50.84 5.14
C PRO A 545 15.53 49.33 5.41
N GLY A 546 14.45 48.62 5.08
CA GLY A 546 14.30 47.19 5.35
C GLY A 546 13.54 46.85 6.63
N ASP A 547 12.98 47.83 7.34
CA ASP A 547 12.09 47.60 8.48
C ASP A 547 10.80 46.89 8.06
N ALA A 548 10.51 45.75 8.71
CA ALA A 548 9.30 44.98 8.50
C ALA A 548 8.04 45.59 9.16
N GLY A 549 8.20 46.50 10.13
CA GLY A 549 7.12 47.00 10.97
C GLY A 549 5.96 47.64 10.21
N ARG A 550 6.25 48.50 9.23
CA ARG A 550 5.21 49.15 8.42
C ARG A 550 4.44 48.13 7.56
N THR A 551 5.14 47.21 6.89
CA THR A 551 4.49 46.16 6.09
C THR A 551 3.65 45.24 6.97
N LEU A 552 4.13 44.90 8.17
CA LEU A 552 3.37 44.15 9.16
C LEU A 552 2.09 44.89 9.58
N ALA A 553 2.19 46.18 9.88
CA ALA A 553 1.03 47.02 10.22
C ALA A 553 0.01 47.10 9.07
N ASP A 554 0.48 47.30 7.84
CA ASP A 554 -0.38 47.36 6.64
C ASP A 554 -1.13 46.03 6.42
N ARG A 555 -0.46 44.89 6.61
CA ARG A 555 -1.09 43.56 6.52
C ARG A 555 -2.05 43.31 7.67
N LEU A 556 -1.71 43.74 8.88
CA LEU A 556 -2.55 43.61 10.05
C LEU A 556 -3.81 44.48 9.94
N ALA A 557 -3.73 45.62 9.25
CA ALA A 557 -4.88 46.49 8.99
C ALA A 557 -5.99 45.79 8.17
N LEU A 558 -5.68 44.73 7.43
CA LEU A 558 -6.68 43.88 6.77
C LEU A 558 -7.55 43.11 7.77
N LEU A 559 -6.98 42.73 8.92
CA LEU A 559 -7.67 42.02 10.00
C LEU A 559 -8.27 42.99 11.03
N ASN A 560 -7.93 44.27 10.99
CA ASN A 560 -8.45 45.31 11.89
C ASN A 560 -9.56 46.15 11.23
N ARG A 561 -10.32 45.56 10.31
CA ARG A 561 -11.49 46.22 9.69
C ARG A 561 -12.66 46.20 10.68
N PRO A 562 -13.62 47.14 10.58
CA PRO A 562 -14.77 47.19 11.50
C PRO A 562 -15.57 45.88 11.57
N VAL A 563 -15.64 45.13 10.47
CA VAL A 563 -16.30 43.81 10.41
C VAL A 563 -15.63 42.76 11.33
N PHE A 564 -14.35 42.95 11.66
CA PHE A 564 -13.56 42.09 12.53
C PHE A 564 -13.33 42.70 13.92
N ALA A 565 -13.96 43.83 14.24
CA ALA A 565 -13.69 44.57 15.48
C ALA A 565 -13.93 43.75 16.75
N ASP A 566 -14.90 42.83 16.71
CA ASP A 566 -15.25 41.93 17.82
C ASP A 566 -14.45 40.62 17.82
N PHE A 567 -13.64 40.38 16.79
CA PHE A 567 -12.82 39.18 16.60
C PHE A 567 -11.35 39.42 16.98
N PHE A 568 -10.58 38.34 17.06
CA PHE A 568 -9.17 38.32 17.41
C PHE A 568 -8.84 39.04 18.73
N GLY A 569 -9.68 38.83 19.75
CA GLY A 569 -9.50 39.45 21.07
C GLY A 569 -10.03 40.88 21.19
N GLY A 570 -10.90 41.31 20.27
CA GLY A 570 -11.59 42.61 20.29
C GLY A 570 -12.63 42.81 21.41
N GLY A 571 -12.80 41.83 22.31
CA GLY A 571 -13.72 41.93 23.45
C GLY A 571 -15.19 41.66 23.12
N GLY A 572 -15.47 41.07 21.95
CA GLY A 572 -16.80 40.63 21.57
C GLY A 572 -17.36 39.51 22.47
N PRO A 573 -18.64 39.15 22.33
CA PRO A 573 -19.28 38.09 23.11
C PRO A 573 -18.75 36.68 22.78
N SER A 574 -18.04 36.54 21.66
CA SER A 574 -17.49 35.30 21.14
C SER A 574 -16.37 34.75 22.04
N ARG A 575 -16.35 33.43 22.25
CA ARG A 575 -15.32 32.79 23.09
C ARG A 575 -14.05 32.57 22.26
N PRO A 576 -12.86 32.99 22.73
CA PRO A 576 -11.62 32.75 22.01
C PRO A 576 -11.33 31.24 21.99
N PHE A 577 -11.15 30.71 20.79
CA PHE A 577 -10.76 29.33 20.54
C PHE A 577 -9.31 29.28 20.06
N SER A 578 -8.51 28.45 20.72
CA SER A 578 -7.14 28.17 20.32
C SER A 578 -7.04 26.88 19.53
N LEU A 579 -6.33 26.92 18.39
CA LEU A 579 -6.02 25.72 17.62
C LEU A 579 -5.16 24.70 18.40
N ARG A 580 -4.50 25.11 19.48
CA ARG A 580 -3.71 24.23 20.35
C ARG A 580 -4.56 23.13 21.01
N ALA A 581 -5.84 23.38 21.21
CA ALA A 581 -6.78 22.37 21.73
C ALA A 581 -6.83 21.09 20.86
N VAL A 582 -6.54 21.20 19.55
CA VAL A 582 -6.50 20.08 18.60
C VAL A 582 -5.34 19.10 18.90
N ALA A 583 -4.27 19.55 19.55
CA ALA A 583 -3.20 18.65 19.99
C ALA A 583 -3.63 17.73 21.12
N HIS A 584 -4.54 18.18 21.98
CA HIS A 584 -4.93 17.46 23.20
C HIS A 584 -6.26 16.71 23.07
N HIS A 585 -7.13 17.16 22.17
CA HIS A 585 -8.49 16.65 22.04
C HIS A 585 -8.82 16.28 20.58
N PRO A 586 -9.58 15.19 20.35
CA PRO A 586 -10.05 14.77 19.03
C PRO A 586 -11.19 15.68 18.52
N LEU A 587 -10.92 16.98 18.35
CA LEU A 587 -11.92 18.00 18.04
C LEU A 587 -12.27 18.04 16.55
N ARG A 588 -13.50 18.45 16.27
CA ARG A 588 -14.00 18.79 14.93
C ARG A 588 -14.20 20.30 14.86
N VAL A 589 -13.30 20.99 14.16
CA VAL A 589 -13.31 22.46 14.05
C VAL A 589 -13.63 22.87 12.61
N ARG A 590 -14.57 23.80 12.44
CA ARG A 590 -14.83 24.49 11.17
C ARG A 590 -14.52 25.97 11.30
N ILE A 591 -13.76 26.51 10.35
CA ILE A 591 -13.47 27.93 10.23
C ILE A 591 -14.04 28.41 8.90
N ASP A 592 -15.06 29.26 8.99
CA ASP A 592 -15.69 29.86 7.82
C ASP A 592 -15.04 31.21 7.53
N LEU A 593 -14.45 31.33 6.34
CA LEU A 593 -13.79 32.56 5.89
C LEU A 593 -14.83 33.65 5.59
N PRO A 594 -14.46 34.94 5.76
CA PRO A 594 -15.37 36.05 5.54
C PRO A 594 -15.90 36.10 4.10
N GLU A 595 -17.14 36.57 3.95
CA GLU A 595 -17.81 36.71 2.65
C GLU A 595 -17.19 37.83 1.78
N ARG A 596 -17.80 38.05 0.60
CA ARG A 596 -17.26 38.87 -0.50
C ARG A 596 -16.76 40.25 -0.03
N GLY A 597 -15.58 40.65 -0.52
CA GLY A 597 -14.96 41.95 -0.25
C GLY A 597 -13.75 41.89 0.69
N HIS A 598 -13.50 40.75 1.33
CA HIS A 598 -12.39 40.54 2.26
C HIS A 598 -11.44 39.39 1.86
N GLU A 599 -11.25 39.17 0.56
CA GLU A 599 -10.45 38.06 0.04
C GLU A 599 -9.00 38.08 0.57
N GLU A 600 -8.37 39.26 0.64
CA GLU A 600 -7.00 39.38 1.15
C GLU A 600 -6.91 39.04 2.64
N ALA A 601 -7.91 39.46 3.44
CA ALA A 601 -8.00 39.07 4.85
C ALA A 601 -8.21 37.55 4.99
N GLY A 602 -9.07 36.96 4.14
CA GLY A 602 -9.26 35.52 4.05
C GLY A 602 -7.96 34.76 3.78
N ARG A 603 -7.11 35.24 2.86
CA ARG A 603 -5.78 34.63 2.59
C ARG A 603 -4.85 34.72 3.80
N VAL A 604 -4.83 35.85 4.50
CA VAL A 604 -4.04 36.03 5.73
C VAL A 604 -4.54 35.08 6.83
N ILE A 605 -5.85 34.93 7.00
CA ILE A 605 -6.46 34.00 7.96
C ILE A 605 -6.11 32.55 7.61
N THR A 606 -6.23 32.15 6.35
CA THR A 606 -5.86 30.79 5.91
C THR A 606 -4.39 30.49 6.19
N ARG A 607 -3.49 31.46 5.96
CA ARG A 607 -2.08 31.33 6.35
C ARG A 607 -1.89 31.26 7.87
N LEU A 608 -2.62 32.07 8.63
CA LEU A 608 -2.58 32.03 10.09
C LEU A 608 -2.95 30.64 10.61
N VAL A 609 -4.07 30.08 10.14
CA VAL A 609 -4.52 28.74 10.51
C VAL A 609 -3.50 27.67 10.12
N LEU A 610 -2.91 27.77 8.92
CA LEU A 610 -1.85 26.85 8.47
C LEU A 610 -0.59 26.95 9.34
N ALA A 611 -0.14 28.17 9.68
CA ALA A 611 1.01 28.42 10.53
C ALA A 611 0.78 27.91 11.97
N GLN A 612 -0.39 28.19 12.54
CA GLN A 612 -0.81 27.67 13.84
C GLN A 612 -0.89 26.15 13.83
N PHE A 613 -1.53 25.54 12.83
CA PHE A 613 -1.60 24.07 12.72
C PHE A 613 -0.21 23.43 12.66
N HIS A 614 0.75 24.03 11.96
CA HIS A 614 2.12 23.52 11.95
C HIS A 614 2.81 23.62 13.31
N ALA A 615 2.57 24.69 14.08
CA ALA A 615 3.09 24.80 15.45
C ALA A 615 2.50 23.71 16.34
N VAL A 616 1.18 23.54 16.31
CA VAL A 616 0.43 22.51 17.04
C VAL A 616 0.88 21.10 16.64
N ALA A 617 1.19 20.87 15.36
CA ALA A 617 1.68 19.58 14.89
C ALA A 617 3.08 19.21 15.40
N ARG A 618 3.88 20.19 15.82
CA ARG A 618 5.23 19.98 16.34
C ARG A 618 5.22 19.57 17.82
N GLU A 619 4.19 19.93 18.57
CA GLU A 619 4.25 20.03 20.03
C GLU A 619 4.21 18.71 20.80
N GLY A 620 3.76 17.60 20.20
CA GLY A 620 3.74 16.34 20.94
C GLY A 620 3.35 15.08 20.18
N ARG A 621 3.61 13.93 20.82
CA ARG A 621 3.13 12.59 20.40
C ARG A 621 1.64 12.49 20.69
N ARG A 622 0.81 12.96 19.77
CA ARG A 622 -0.64 12.79 19.78
C ARG A 622 -1.00 11.30 19.67
N ALA A 623 -2.01 10.88 20.41
CA ALA A 623 -2.59 9.53 20.28
C ALA A 623 -3.47 9.40 19.02
N HIS A 624 -3.98 10.54 18.53
CA HIS A 624 -4.84 10.68 17.36
C HIS A 624 -4.12 11.32 16.17
N PHE A 625 -4.67 11.11 14.97
CA PHE A 625 -4.25 11.75 13.74
C PHE A 625 -4.81 13.17 13.64
N ALA A 626 -4.01 14.18 13.27
CA ALA A 626 -4.49 15.54 13.07
C ALA A 626 -4.47 15.95 11.60
N CYS A 627 -5.58 16.48 11.08
CA CYS A 627 -5.65 16.89 9.69
C CYS A 627 -6.20 18.32 9.54
N LEU A 628 -5.50 19.13 8.75
CA LEU A 628 -5.99 20.43 8.29
C LEU A 628 -6.50 20.31 6.86
N VAL A 629 -7.72 20.72 6.62
CA VAL A 629 -8.37 20.70 5.31
C VAL A 629 -8.61 22.14 4.87
N LEU A 630 -7.97 22.57 3.78
CA LEU A 630 -8.15 23.88 3.17
C LEU A 630 -8.89 23.71 1.84
N ASP A 631 -10.17 24.12 1.78
CA ASP A 631 -10.99 24.07 0.55
C ASP A 631 -10.52 25.09 -0.51
N ASP A 632 -9.93 26.20 -0.05
CA ASP A 632 -9.18 27.13 -0.88
C ASP A 632 -7.85 27.52 -0.21
N ALA A 633 -6.75 27.01 -0.75
CA ALA A 633 -5.39 27.30 -0.30
C ALA A 633 -4.71 28.43 -1.11
N THR A 634 -5.43 29.17 -1.95
CA THR A 634 -4.88 30.32 -2.70
C THR A 634 -4.22 31.30 -1.74
N GLY A 635 -2.93 31.61 -1.97
CA GLY A 635 -2.16 32.54 -1.13
C GLY A 635 -1.76 32.00 0.26
N ALA A 636 -2.06 30.73 0.56
CA ALA A 636 -1.69 30.09 1.82
C ALA A 636 -0.26 29.53 1.83
N VAL A 637 0.24 29.15 0.65
CA VAL A 637 1.52 28.43 0.49
C VAL A 637 2.70 29.40 0.45
N THR A 638 3.69 29.12 1.27
CA THR A 638 4.91 29.91 1.53
C THR A 638 6.13 28.98 1.55
N ALA A 639 7.34 29.54 1.53
CA ALA A 639 8.56 28.73 1.61
C ALA A 639 8.66 27.92 2.92
N GLU A 640 8.20 28.49 4.03
CA GLU A 640 8.27 27.84 5.34
C GLU A 640 7.16 26.80 5.54
N SER A 641 5.93 27.06 5.09
CA SER A 641 4.86 26.06 5.11
C SER A 641 5.22 24.81 4.30
N VAL A 642 5.83 24.95 3.11
CA VAL A 642 6.29 23.80 2.31
C VAL A 642 7.32 22.95 3.07
N ARG A 643 8.28 23.59 3.76
CA ARG A 643 9.26 22.88 4.61
C ARG A 643 8.59 22.17 5.79
N ARG A 644 7.55 22.77 6.37
CA ARG A 644 6.81 22.21 7.50
C ARG A 644 5.90 21.06 7.08
N ILE A 645 5.28 21.12 5.89
CA ILE A 645 4.47 20.04 5.31
C ILE A 645 5.28 18.74 5.21
N GLN A 646 6.55 18.81 4.80
CA GLN A 646 7.44 17.63 4.71
C GLN A 646 7.61 16.89 6.04
N ARG A 647 7.48 17.59 7.18
CA ARG A 647 7.66 17.02 8.52
C ARG A 647 6.39 16.42 9.09
N LEU A 648 5.22 16.68 8.51
CA LEU A 648 3.93 16.22 9.05
C LEU A 648 3.81 14.69 9.06
N ARG A 649 4.44 14.01 8.08
CA ARG A 649 4.45 12.54 7.98
C ARG A 649 4.96 11.87 9.25
N SER A 650 6.01 12.40 9.88
CA SER A 650 6.57 11.84 11.12
C SER A 650 5.82 12.29 12.37
N GLN A 651 4.92 13.26 12.25
CA GLN A 651 4.16 13.85 13.35
C GLN A 651 2.73 13.31 13.47
N ASN A 652 2.37 12.27 12.69
CA ASN A 652 1.01 11.76 12.59
C ASN A 652 -0.01 12.86 12.25
N ALA A 653 0.35 13.72 11.29
CA ALA A 653 -0.51 14.78 10.81
C ALA A 653 -0.46 14.91 9.28
N GLY A 654 -1.43 15.60 8.70
CA GLY A 654 -1.50 15.82 7.26
C GLY A 654 -2.30 17.06 6.89
N VAL A 655 -2.07 17.59 5.69
CA VAL A 655 -2.83 18.72 5.15
C VAL A 655 -3.45 18.33 3.80
N LEU A 656 -4.71 18.70 3.59
CA LEU A 656 -5.36 18.70 2.29
C LEU A 656 -5.38 20.13 1.76
N LEU A 657 -4.69 20.37 0.65
CA LEU A 657 -4.62 21.67 -0.03
C LEU A 657 -5.40 21.61 -1.33
N ALA A 658 -6.53 22.31 -1.41
CA ALA A 658 -7.23 22.51 -2.67
C ALA A 658 -6.84 23.84 -3.30
N LEU A 659 -6.43 23.81 -4.57
CA LEU A 659 -6.04 24.97 -5.36
C LEU A 659 -6.85 25.04 -6.67
N ARG A 660 -7.10 26.25 -7.13
CA ARG A 660 -7.71 26.50 -8.44
C ARG A 660 -6.73 26.27 -9.58
N THR A 661 -5.51 26.75 -9.39
CA THR A 661 -4.37 26.61 -10.31
C THR A 661 -3.09 26.69 -9.49
N LEU A 662 -1.98 26.15 -9.99
CA LEU A 662 -0.67 26.39 -9.39
C LEU A 662 -0.15 27.81 -9.64
N GLY A 663 -0.76 28.56 -10.57
CA GLY A 663 -0.44 29.97 -10.76
C GLY A 663 -0.69 30.83 -9.50
N ASP A 664 -1.50 30.34 -8.56
CA ASP A 664 -1.77 30.99 -7.28
C ASP A 664 -0.62 30.82 -6.26
N VAL A 665 0.39 30.00 -6.58
CA VAL A 665 1.58 29.76 -5.76
C VAL A 665 2.79 30.40 -6.45
N PRO A 666 3.72 31.03 -5.69
CA PRO A 666 4.95 31.56 -6.27
C PRO A 666 5.73 30.50 -7.07
N GLU A 667 6.26 30.89 -8.24
CA GLU A 667 6.89 29.95 -9.18
C GLU A 667 8.07 29.17 -8.58
N ALA A 668 8.86 29.82 -7.72
CA ALA A 668 9.96 29.20 -7.00
C ALA A 668 9.53 28.02 -6.10
N LEU A 669 8.25 27.98 -5.69
CA LEU A 669 7.72 26.98 -4.76
C LEU A 669 7.01 25.81 -5.46
N HIS A 670 6.78 25.85 -6.79
CA HIS A 670 6.06 24.77 -7.48
C HIS A 670 6.74 23.42 -7.32
N GLY A 671 8.04 23.33 -7.62
CA GLY A 671 8.82 22.10 -7.46
C GLY A 671 8.86 21.61 -6.00
N PRO A 672 9.28 22.47 -5.04
CA PRO A 672 9.28 22.13 -3.62
C PRO A 672 7.92 21.66 -3.07
N LEU A 673 6.81 22.30 -3.48
CA LEU A 673 5.46 21.92 -3.06
C LEU A 673 5.11 20.51 -3.53
N TYR A 674 5.39 20.18 -4.80
CA TYR A 674 5.21 18.83 -5.31
C TYR A 674 6.07 17.81 -4.58
N GLY A 675 7.30 18.14 -4.20
CA GLY A 675 8.16 17.26 -3.40
C GLY A 675 7.70 17.12 -1.94
N ALA A 676 6.97 18.10 -1.41
CA ALA A 676 6.53 18.11 -0.02
C ALA A 676 5.31 17.21 0.26
N VAL A 677 4.44 17.02 -0.73
CA VAL A 677 3.24 16.18 -0.63
C VAL A 677 3.45 14.79 -1.22
N GLY A 678 2.93 13.76 -0.56
CA GLY A 678 2.95 12.39 -1.06
C GLY A 678 1.78 12.06 -1.99
N CYS A 679 0.64 12.73 -1.81
CA CYS A 679 -0.56 12.52 -2.61
C CYS A 679 -0.87 13.72 -3.50
N ARG A 680 -1.24 13.46 -4.75
CA ARG A 680 -1.44 14.47 -5.79
C ARG A 680 -2.66 14.14 -6.62
N MET A 681 -3.51 15.13 -6.84
CA MET A 681 -4.77 14.97 -7.58
C MET A 681 -4.96 16.12 -8.57
N ALA A 682 -5.11 15.79 -9.85
CA ALA A 682 -5.42 16.74 -10.91
C ALA A 682 -6.86 16.51 -11.39
N PHE A 683 -7.71 17.52 -11.24
CA PHE A 683 -9.11 17.46 -11.68
C PHE A 683 -9.24 17.76 -13.17
N CYS A 684 -10.39 17.42 -13.75
CA CYS A 684 -10.72 17.80 -15.12
C CYS A 684 -10.63 19.32 -15.34
N GLY A 685 -10.12 19.74 -16.50
CA GLY A 685 -10.06 21.16 -16.90
C GLY A 685 -8.84 21.93 -16.37
N VAL A 686 -7.82 21.24 -15.85
CA VAL A 686 -6.51 21.87 -15.58
C VAL A 686 -5.91 22.45 -16.86
N THR A 687 -5.15 23.55 -16.73
CA THR A 687 -4.45 24.15 -17.86
C THR A 687 -3.32 23.23 -18.34
N THR A 688 -2.86 23.39 -19.60
CA THR A 688 -1.67 22.68 -20.09
C THR A 688 -0.42 23.06 -19.29
N TRP A 689 -0.35 24.28 -18.78
CA TRP A 689 0.72 24.74 -17.90
C TRP A 689 0.71 23.99 -16.56
N ASP A 690 -0.45 23.90 -15.87
CA ASP A 690 -0.60 23.12 -14.65
C ASP A 690 -0.30 21.62 -14.91
N GLY A 691 -0.84 21.09 -16.01
CA GLY A 691 -0.65 19.71 -16.46
C GLY A 691 0.82 19.36 -16.72
N SER A 692 1.61 20.30 -17.24
CA SER A 692 3.05 20.07 -17.48
C SER A 692 3.82 19.81 -16.19
N ARG A 693 3.45 20.45 -15.07
CA ARG A 693 4.09 20.24 -13.77
C ARG A 693 3.70 18.90 -13.15
N PHE A 694 2.45 18.48 -13.33
CA PHE A 694 2.01 17.13 -12.95
C PHE A 694 2.74 16.05 -13.77
N ALA A 695 2.84 16.21 -15.09
CA ALA A 695 3.53 15.29 -15.99
C ALA A 695 5.01 15.12 -15.59
N GLN A 696 5.71 16.23 -15.34
CA GLN A 696 7.10 16.23 -14.85
C GLN A 696 7.25 15.48 -13.52
N THR A 697 6.31 15.70 -12.58
CA THR A 697 6.37 15.11 -11.24
C THR A 697 6.06 13.62 -11.23
N TRP A 698 5.10 13.18 -12.04
CA TRP A 698 4.75 11.76 -12.17
C TRP A 698 5.74 10.97 -13.03
N GLY A 699 6.53 11.68 -13.82
CA GLY A 699 7.61 11.13 -14.61
C GLY A 699 7.13 10.23 -15.74
N THR A 700 8.06 9.41 -16.21
CA THR A 700 7.92 8.56 -17.39
C THR A 700 7.80 7.09 -17.01
N GLU A 701 7.23 6.30 -17.92
CA GLU A 701 7.15 4.86 -17.84
C GLU A 701 7.63 4.25 -19.16
N TRP A 702 8.32 3.12 -19.05
CA TRP A 702 8.75 2.34 -20.21
C TRP A 702 7.53 1.58 -20.77
N VAL A 703 7.01 2.06 -21.89
CA VAL A 703 5.88 1.43 -22.58
C VAL A 703 6.39 0.67 -23.80
N GLU A 704 6.06 -0.62 -23.88
CA GLU A 704 6.31 -1.44 -25.06
C GLU A 704 5.39 -0.99 -26.20
N THR A 705 5.91 -0.16 -27.10
CA THR A 705 5.18 0.27 -28.29
C THR A 705 5.43 -0.75 -29.39
N THR A 706 4.36 -1.36 -29.88
CA THR A 706 4.42 -2.31 -30.98
C THR A 706 4.30 -1.55 -32.30
N GLU A 707 5.41 -1.36 -33.01
CA GLU A 707 5.39 -0.81 -34.36
C GLU A 707 5.23 -1.96 -35.36
N VAL A 708 4.06 -2.00 -36.03
CA VAL A 708 3.77 -2.96 -37.09
C VAL A 708 4.20 -2.36 -38.42
N ALA A 709 5.44 -2.64 -38.83
CA ALA A 709 5.93 -2.24 -40.14
C ALA A 709 5.58 -3.34 -41.16
N LYS A 710 4.66 -3.05 -42.09
CA LYS A 710 4.33 -3.96 -43.19
C LYS A 710 5.36 -3.84 -44.31
N HIS A 711 6.36 -4.71 -44.32
CA HIS A 711 7.28 -4.84 -45.45
C HIS A 711 6.86 -6.01 -46.35
N THR A 712 6.52 -5.71 -47.61
CA THR A 712 6.32 -6.74 -48.64
C THR A 712 7.68 -7.24 -49.11
N VAL A 713 8.12 -8.39 -48.61
CA VAL A 713 9.36 -9.05 -49.06
C VAL A 713 9.09 -9.76 -50.39
N PHE A 714 9.59 -9.19 -51.48
CA PHE A 714 9.81 -9.95 -52.72
C PHE A 714 11.06 -10.82 -52.51
N ALA A 715 10.87 -12.12 -52.27
CA ALA A 715 11.96 -13.07 -52.12
C ALA A 715 12.28 -13.74 -53.47
N ASP A 716 13.44 -13.41 -54.04
CA ASP A 716 13.90 -13.86 -55.35
C ASP A 716 14.86 -15.07 -55.26
N GLN A 717 14.49 -16.10 -54.46
CA GLN A 717 15.27 -17.34 -54.36
C GLN A 717 14.39 -18.61 -54.46
N PRO A 718 14.83 -19.63 -55.23
CA PRO A 718 13.99 -20.77 -55.62
C PRO A 718 13.71 -21.76 -54.46
N MET A 719 14.59 -21.88 -53.47
CA MET A 719 14.45 -22.87 -52.38
C MET A 719 13.39 -22.48 -51.34
N THR A 720 13.25 -21.18 -51.05
CA THR A 720 12.21 -20.64 -50.15
C THR A 720 10.81 -20.77 -50.77
N ARG A 721 10.69 -20.71 -52.10
CA ARG A 721 9.41 -20.90 -52.81
C ARG A 721 8.80 -22.27 -52.58
N ALA A 722 9.61 -23.33 -52.50
CA ALA A 722 9.14 -24.70 -52.26
C ALA A 722 8.62 -24.90 -50.83
N ILE A 723 9.32 -24.35 -49.84
CA ILE A 723 8.90 -24.40 -48.42
C ILE A 723 7.63 -23.56 -48.19
N HIS A 724 7.53 -22.40 -48.85
CA HIS A 724 6.32 -21.57 -48.82
C HIS A 724 5.13 -22.21 -49.56
N ALA A 725 5.35 -22.92 -50.65
CA ALA A 725 4.29 -23.63 -51.38
C ALA A 725 3.74 -24.81 -50.56
N LEU A 726 4.61 -25.60 -49.92
CA LEU A 726 4.20 -26.73 -49.07
C LEU A 726 3.44 -26.26 -47.83
N ARG A 727 3.83 -25.13 -47.23
CA ARG A 727 3.15 -24.54 -46.07
C ARG A 727 1.83 -23.85 -46.42
N LYS A 728 1.75 -23.19 -47.59
CA LYS A 728 0.53 -22.52 -48.09
C LYS A 728 -0.58 -23.51 -48.44
N LEU A 729 -0.23 -24.71 -48.90
CA LEU A 729 -1.17 -25.81 -49.14
C LEU A 729 -1.79 -26.36 -47.85
N VAL A 730 -1.13 -26.19 -46.70
CA VAL A 730 -1.60 -26.72 -45.41
C VAL A 730 -2.45 -25.72 -44.62
N THR A 731 -2.21 -24.40 -44.75
CA THR A 731 -2.85 -23.40 -43.88
C THR A 731 -3.74 -22.35 -44.57
N GLY A 732 -3.86 -22.37 -45.90
CA GLY A 732 -4.92 -21.64 -46.63
C GLY A 732 -4.94 -20.10 -46.50
N LYS A 733 -3.91 -19.45 -45.93
CA LYS A 733 -3.79 -17.99 -45.86
C LYS A 733 -2.46 -17.50 -46.43
N ALA A 734 -2.53 -16.49 -47.31
CA ALA A 734 -1.36 -15.82 -47.86
C ALA A 734 -0.72 -14.91 -46.78
N VAL A 735 0.61 -14.99 -46.69
CA VAL A 735 1.42 -14.36 -45.63
C VAL A 735 1.76 -12.92 -46.03
N THR A 736 1.23 -11.93 -45.32
CA THR A 736 1.97 -10.70 -45.02
C THR A 736 2.72 -10.96 -43.72
N THR A 737 4.05 -10.98 -43.76
CA THR A 737 4.87 -10.99 -42.53
C THR A 737 4.76 -9.62 -41.90
N ASP A 738 3.89 -9.47 -40.91
CA ASP A 738 3.89 -8.32 -40.02
C ASP A 738 5.20 -8.36 -39.22
N ALA A 739 6.16 -7.49 -39.54
CA ALA A 739 7.33 -7.28 -38.70
C ALA A 739 6.85 -6.47 -37.48
N VAL A 740 6.47 -7.19 -36.43
CA VAL A 740 6.13 -6.63 -35.13
C VAL A 740 7.44 -6.30 -34.43
N THR A 741 7.83 -5.04 -34.49
CA THR A 741 8.98 -4.54 -33.74
C THR A 741 8.45 -3.96 -32.43
N VAL A 742 8.70 -4.66 -31.33
CA VAL A 742 8.39 -4.15 -29.99
C VAL A 742 9.54 -3.23 -29.60
N ARG A 743 9.27 -1.92 -29.56
CA ARG A 743 10.22 -0.91 -29.11
C ARG A 743 9.79 -0.43 -27.73
N GLN A 744 10.65 -0.55 -26.74
CA GLN A 744 10.45 0.11 -25.46
C GLN A 744 10.71 1.60 -25.64
N VAL A 745 9.67 2.41 -25.45
CA VAL A 745 9.74 3.87 -25.52
C VAL A 745 9.37 4.42 -24.16
N GLU A 746 10.23 5.26 -23.61
CA GLU A 746 9.95 6.03 -22.42
C GLU A 746 8.88 7.08 -22.75
N ARG A 747 7.70 6.98 -22.13
CA ARG A 747 6.59 7.93 -22.32
C ARG A 747 6.14 8.47 -20.97
N GLU A 748 5.74 9.74 -20.94
CA GLU A 748 5.09 10.33 -19.77
C GLU A 748 3.87 9.48 -19.37
N ARG A 749 3.71 9.21 -18.07
CA ARG A 749 2.55 8.45 -17.58
C ARG A 749 1.23 9.12 -17.96
N TRP A 750 1.24 10.44 -17.89
CA TRP A 750 0.21 11.36 -18.35
C TRP A 750 0.89 12.59 -18.94
N SER A 751 0.56 12.92 -20.20
CA SER A 751 1.05 14.16 -20.80
C SER A 751 0.24 15.37 -20.36
N ALA A 752 0.84 16.56 -20.46
CA ALA A 752 0.17 17.82 -20.16
C ALA A 752 -1.14 18.00 -20.95
N SER A 753 -1.12 17.62 -22.24
CA SER A 753 -2.30 17.68 -23.12
C SER A 753 -3.36 16.64 -22.77
N GLU A 754 -2.95 15.42 -22.35
CA GLU A 754 -3.89 14.40 -21.85
C GLU A 754 -4.62 14.92 -20.60
N LEU A 755 -3.90 15.53 -19.66
CA LEU A 755 -4.50 16.09 -18.44
C LEU A 755 -5.45 17.25 -18.72
N ALA A 756 -5.09 18.14 -19.65
CA ALA A 756 -5.91 19.30 -19.99
C ALA A 756 -7.17 18.95 -20.79
N HIS A 757 -7.09 17.98 -21.71
CA HIS A 757 -8.14 17.76 -22.71
C HIS A 757 -8.79 16.37 -22.69
N THR A 758 -8.14 15.36 -22.10
CA THR A 758 -8.63 13.96 -22.14
C THR A 758 -9.36 13.55 -20.87
N VAL A 759 -9.10 14.21 -19.73
CA VAL A 759 -9.76 13.91 -18.45
C VAL A 759 -11.24 14.31 -18.51
N PRO A 760 -12.19 13.34 -18.43
CA PRO A 760 -13.62 13.66 -18.55
C PRO A 760 -14.15 14.48 -17.36
N PRO A 761 -15.23 15.25 -17.53
CA PRO A 761 -15.87 15.94 -16.41
C PRO A 761 -16.28 14.99 -15.28
N GLY A 762 -16.05 15.39 -14.03
CA GLY A 762 -16.30 14.54 -12.85
C GLY A 762 -15.31 13.38 -12.72
N HIS A 763 -14.16 13.44 -13.39
CA HIS A 763 -13.02 12.56 -13.15
C HIS A 763 -11.81 13.39 -12.70
N ALA A 764 -10.86 12.70 -12.07
CA ALA A 764 -9.57 13.24 -11.72
C ALA A 764 -8.49 12.18 -11.86
N VAL A 765 -7.25 12.61 -12.08
CA VAL A 765 -6.08 11.74 -12.02
C VAL A 765 -5.50 11.82 -10.61
N LEU A 766 -5.41 10.68 -9.93
CA LEU A 766 -4.99 10.57 -8.54
C LEU A 766 -3.75 9.68 -8.44
N SER A 767 -2.74 10.19 -7.72
CA SER A 767 -1.56 9.42 -7.30
C SER A 767 -1.43 9.52 -5.78
N LEU A 768 -1.17 8.38 -5.14
CA LEU A 768 -1.16 8.27 -3.68
C LEU A 768 0.17 7.68 -3.21
N THR A 769 0.60 8.12 -2.04
CA THR A 769 1.73 7.52 -1.33
C THR A 769 1.32 7.34 0.12
N THR A 770 1.53 6.17 0.71
CA THR A 770 1.20 5.92 2.11
C THR A 770 2.34 6.41 3.03
N VAL A 771 2.03 6.57 4.31
CA VAL A 771 3.04 6.85 5.35
C VAL A 771 4.08 5.73 5.45
N GLU A 772 3.78 4.51 5.00
CA GLU A 772 4.72 3.38 4.93
C GLU A 772 5.61 3.42 3.67
N GLY A 773 5.30 4.28 2.70
CA GLY A 773 6.05 4.43 1.44
C GLY A 773 5.55 3.57 0.29
N GLU A 774 4.41 2.89 0.45
CA GLU A 774 3.74 2.25 -0.67
C GLU A 774 3.14 3.31 -1.61
N HIS A 775 3.17 3.05 -2.91
CA HIS A 775 2.78 4.03 -3.92
C HIS A 775 1.73 3.50 -4.90
N ALA A 776 0.73 4.33 -5.17
CA ALA A 776 -0.21 4.16 -6.27
C ALA A 776 0.17 5.09 -7.43
N PRO A 777 0.37 4.56 -8.64
CA PRO A 777 0.68 5.38 -9.82
C PRO A 777 -0.45 6.37 -10.12
N PRO A 778 -0.21 7.40 -10.96
CA PRO A 778 -1.27 8.32 -11.38
C PRO A 778 -2.32 7.60 -12.22
N LEU A 779 -3.50 7.38 -11.64
CA LEU A 779 -4.60 6.65 -12.27
C LEU A 779 -5.86 7.51 -12.32
N LEU A 780 -6.69 7.27 -13.33
CA LEU A 780 -7.96 7.97 -13.50
C LEU A 780 -9.00 7.44 -12.51
N VAL A 781 -9.65 8.34 -11.79
CA VAL A 781 -10.75 8.10 -10.86
C VAL A 781 -12.02 8.73 -11.40
N ASN A 782 -13.11 7.98 -11.40
CA ASN A 782 -14.47 8.49 -11.60
C ASN A 782 -15.05 8.94 -10.25
N LEU A 783 -15.39 10.22 -10.13
CA LEU A 783 -15.86 10.86 -8.89
C LEU A 783 -17.39 11.07 -8.86
N ARG A 784 -18.15 10.50 -9.81
CA ARG A 784 -19.61 10.65 -9.89
C ARG A 784 -20.39 9.66 -9.01
N ASP A 785 -19.69 8.79 -8.30
CA ASP A 785 -20.23 7.63 -7.56
C ASP A 785 -20.72 7.96 -6.15
#